data_AF-A0A8T6HLV3-F1
#
_entry.id   AF-A0A8T6HLV3-F1
#
_cell.length_a   1.000
_cell.length_b   1.000
_cell.length_c   1.000
_cell.angle_alpha   90.00
_cell.angle_beta   90.00
_cell.angle_gamma   90.00
#
_symmetry.space_group_name_H-M   'P 1'
#
loop_
_entity.id
_entity.type
_entity.pdbx_description
1 polymer ?
#
loop_
_entity_poly.entity_id
_entity_poly.type
_entity_poly.pdbx_seq_one_letter_code
_entity_poly.pdbx_strand_id
1 'polypeptide(L)'
;MQTSPAQSVAEFELEEGEKWRAVYSQISSAEQECMRDAVGPHLDLFLQRRVELDGGIGTWMAPLFACLTLDHARTVFIVASERYLEDALGSPLDQAVEDCWRESLADADVVAAFAYEVSGVRTYAAPAGTPFPDLKISARQPGIGQRLLMGALPDCAPELVLEALLDRFSLTLPELAQIERECLTERLVHVNVPAVIDPRSDRIVGVLEAAESLGTCAPRSFVARLSELVGVESLVLDTARLTCVEQLMSISDLSSSIVSPPHVGHWRTLSILWFFLLSCWPEQVPSERDADPEDDHPIRRNDTRVNVGEPVQDVMDGIADIDWFDFEGDEGSHYIIDLRVANDQPFYGIIALQNDETRQYGFPSVSEDAGYTLHRLIVRAPESDHHRLQVVGHVYGHAPYTLSITEAEIEDDHGDTPTDATLAAVGEVIDAELEFDFDTDVFVFEAEADRTYLIETVLETLYSSTLSLEHNSGELLKQDYNDDDPGSARVVWTAPSSGRFVIKVRGIGRGEYTLAIWQPPDDHSNSSWTPTSLPLSASVAGKIDYVGDRDLFVFEAEQNNSYEITVSLGTLSDSELNVGIGDGSWVASNDDDRGSLSSRVVWRADDSRQYYITVWGRGTGTYTISAAQVDPLPMVGDAAVLPFGTLAPGSLDFAGDHDSYLFQATAGETYIITVYLYSLASVKYEVGKSADCPPDICALSERERQWSGFDESRISRAVWTAEENGDHYIHLTGPGSGTYELVVTVAVTESTSDD
;
A
#
# COMPACT_ATOMS: atom_id res chain seq x y z
N MET A 1 -45.61 -30.84 -29.21
CA MET A 1 -44.88 -30.19 -28.11
C MET A 1 -43.43 -30.11 -28.54
N GLN A 2 -43.03 -28.98 -29.10
CA GLN A 2 -41.62 -28.67 -29.37
C GLN A 2 -41.19 -27.73 -28.25
N THR A 3 -40.30 -28.20 -27.40
CA THR A 3 -39.59 -27.38 -26.42
C THR A 3 -38.53 -26.57 -27.17
N SER A 4 -38.58 -25.26 -26.99
CA SER A 4 -37.58 -24.30 -27.49
C SER A 4 -36.23 -24.56 -26.81
N PRO A 5 -35.09 -24.45 -27.52
CA PRO A 5 -33.79 -24.46 -26.88
C PRO A 5 -33.63 -23.19 -26.03
N ALA A 6 -33.04 -23.34 -24.85
CA ALA A 6 -32.57 -22.22 -24.04
C ALA A 6 -31.52 -21.44 -24.84
N GLN A 7 -31.75 -20.14 -25.05
CA GLN A 7 -30.71 -19.24 -25.52
C GLN A 7 -29.68 -19.11 -24.39
N SER A 8 -28.43 -19.44 -24.68
CA SER A 8 -27.29 -18.99 -23.89
C SER A 8 -27.33 -17.46 -23.85
N VAL A 9 -27.31 -16.89 -22.64
CA VAL A 9 -27.07 -15.46 -22.46
C VAL A 9 -25.66 -15.21 -23.00
N ALA A 10 -25.54 -14.36 -24.02
CA ALA A 10 -24.23 -13.95 -24.50
C ALA A 10 -23.52 -13.21 -23.37
N GLU A 11 -22.29 -13.61 -23.08
CA GLU A 11 -21.42 -12.99 -22.09
C GLU A 11 -21.16 -11.53 -22.52
N PHE A 12 -21.28 -10.59 -21.59
CA PHE A 12 -21.08 -9.17 -21.86
C PHE A 12 -19.57 -8.92 -21.97
N GLU A 13 -19.06 -8.82 -23.19
CA GLU A 13 -17.64 -8.63 -23.48
C GLU A 13 -17.41 -7.22 -24.07
N LEU A 14 -16.45 -6.50 -23.52
CA LEU A 14 -15.99 -5.19 -24.01
C LEU A 14 -14.52 -5.31 -24.42
N GLU A 15 -14.20 -5.01 -25.68
CA GLU A 15 -12.83 -5.01 -26.18
C GLU A 15 -12.14 -3.64 -26.03
N GLU A 16 -10.82 -3.62 -26.20
CA GLU A 16 -9.97 -2.43 -26.03
C GLU A 16 -10.37 -1.28 -26.98
N GLY A 17 -10.68 -0.11 -26.41
CA GLY A 17 -10.99 1.11 -27.16
C GLY A 17 -12.43 1.23 -27.65
N GLU A 18 -13.32 0.37 -27.18
CA GLU A 18 -14.75 0.42 -27.50
C GLU A 18 -15.44 1.68 -26.97
N LYS A 19 -16.53 2.04 -27.66
CA LYS A 19 -17.35 3.23 -27.37
C LYS A 19 -18.55 2.85 -26.53
N TRP A 20 -19.14 3.81 -25.84
CA TRP A 20 -20.43 3.62 -25.14
C TRP A 20 -21.56 3.05 -26.03
N ARG A 21 -21.45 3.18 -27.36
CA ARG A 21 -22.32 2.49 -28.32
C ARG A 21 -22.26 0.96 -28.24
N ALA A 22 -21.10 0.37 -27.96
CA ALA A 22 -20.94 -1.07 -27.79
C ALA A 22 -21.68 -1.54 -26.54
N VAL A 23 -21.38 -0.93 -25.39
CA VAL A 23 -22.12 -1.12 -24.12
C VAL A 23 -23.64 -1.01 -24.35
N TYR A 24 -24.09 0.10 -24.92
CA TYR A 24 -25.52 0.36 -25.16
C TYR A 24 -26.19 -0.72 -26.04
N SER A 25 -25.46 -1.35 -26.96
CA SER A 25 -26.00 -2.39 -27.83
C SER A 25 -26.11 -3.78 -27.18
N GLN A 26 -25.37 -4.01 -26.09
CA GLN A 26 -25.30 -5.29 -25.38
C GLN A 26 -26.20 -5.35 -24.13
N ILE A 27 -26.50 -4.20 -23.52
CA ILE A 27 -27.37 -4.10 -22.33
C ILE A 27 -28.88 -4.23 -22.66
N SER A 28 -29.69 -4.46 -21.62
CA SER A 28 -31.13 -4.67 -21.78
C SER A 28 -31.87 -3.42 -22.26
N SER A 29 -33.08 -3.61 -22.80
CA SER A 29 -33.93 -2.50 -23.24
C SER A 29 -34.35 -1.57 -22.10
N ALA A 30 -34.41 -2.06 -20.85
CA ALA A 30 -34.69 -1.25 -19.67
C ALA A 30 -33.50 -0.32 -19.31
N GLU A 31 -32.28 -0.83 -19.37
CA GLU A 31 -31.06 -0.04 -19.15
C GLU A 31 -30.87 1.00 -20.27
N GLN A 32 -31.13 0.62 -21.53
CA GLN A 32 -31.13 1.55 -22.66
C GLN A 32 -32.14 2.69 -22.51
N GLU A 33 -33.33 2.40 -21.99
CA GLU A 33 -34.38 3.40 -21.73
C GLU A 33 -33.96 4.32 -20.57
N CYS A 34 -33.40 3.77 -19.49
CA CYS A 34 -32.83 4.57 -18.40
C CYS A 34 -31.73 5.51 -18.89
N MET A 35 -30.75 5.02 -19.67
CA MET A 35 -29.68 5.86 -20.21
C MET A 35 -30.22 6.97 -21.12
N ARG A 36 -31.27 6.67 -21.90
CA ARG A 36 -31.94 7.67 -22.75
C ARG A 36 -32.64 8.75 -21.93
N ASP A 37 -33.25 8.39 -20.81
CA ASP A 37 -33.91 9.33 -19.91
C ASP A 37 -32.89 10.17 -19.12
N ALA A 38 -31.79 9.56 -18.67
CA ALA A 38 -30.72 10.22 -17.92
C ALA A 38 -29.97 11.26 -18.76
N VAL A 39 -29.72 10.97 -20.05
CA VAL A 39 -28.89 11.82 -20.93
C VAL A 39 -29.74 12.68 -21.89
N GLY A 40 -30.99 12.29 -22.12
CA GLY A 40 -31.94 13.00 -22.96
C GLY A 40 -31.46 13.19 -24.41
N PRO A 41 -31.57 14.39 -25.01
CA PRO A 41 -31.29 14.62 -26.43
C PRO A 41 -29.81 14.45 -26.82
N HIS A 42 -28.92 14.26 -25.84
CA HIS A 42 -27.49 14.15 -26.06
C HIS A 42 -26.99 12.71 -26.22
N LEU A 43 -27.86 11.69 -26.10
CA LEU A 43 -27.48 10.27 -26.11
C LEU A 43 -26.55 9.90 -27.28
N ASP A 44 -26.87 10.35 -28.50
CA ASP A 44 -26.05 10.04 -29.69
C ASP A 44 -24.61 10.59 -29.64
N LEU A 45 -24.38 11.69 -28.90
CA LEU A 45 -23.05 12.23 -28.66
C LEU A 45 -22.31 11.42 -27.61
N PHE A 46 -23.00 10.94 -26.57
CA PHE A 46 -22.42 10.08 -25.53
C PHE A 46 -22.01 8.72 -26.09
N LEU A 47 -22.86 8.09 -26.90
CA LEU A 47 -22.56 6.80 -27.54
C LEU A 47 -21.33 6.86 -28.45
N GLN A 48 -20.87 8.04 -28.86
CA GLN A 48 -19.67 8.22 -29.68
C GLN A 48 -18.37 8.33 -28.88
N ARG A 49 -18.45 8.51 -27.56
CA ARG A 49 -17.30 8.58 -26.67
C ARG A 49 -16.75 7.19 -26.36
N ARG A 50 -15.43 7.13 -26.12
CA ARG A 50 -14.77 5.93 -25.57
C ARG A 50 -15.24 5.72 -24.13
N VAL A 51 -15.19 4.46 -23.70
CA VAL A 51 -15.31 4.09 -22.30
C VAL A 51 -13.92 4.31 -21.67
N GLU A 52 -13.70 5.46 -21.03
CA GLU A 52 -12.41 5.84 -20.44
C GLU A 52 -12.61 6.74 -19.20
N LEU A 53 -11.65 6.72 -18.27
CA LEU A 53 -11.57 7.63 -17.12
C LEU A 53 -10.62 8.79 -17.47
N ASP A 54 -11.08 10.03 -17.43
CA ASP A 54 -10.30 11.23 -17.80
C ASP A 54 -9.76 11.91 -16.53
N GLY A 55 -8.57 11.48 -16.07
CA GLY A 55 -7.98 11.92 -14.80
C GLY A 55 -8.80 11.54 -13.55
N GLY A 56 -9.55 10.44 -13.66
CA GLY A 56 -10.58 9.95 -12.73
C GLY A 56 -11.93 9.70 -13.42
N ILE A 57 -12.94 9.23 -12.68
CA ILE A 57 -14.29 9.14 -13.25
C ILE A 57 -14.85 10.55 -13.41
N GLY A 58 -15.07 10.96 -14.65
CA GLY A 58 -15.78 12.20 -14.93
C GLY A 58 -17.18 12.11 -14.34
N THR A 59 -17.57 13.07 -13.50
CA THR A 59 -18.89 13.13 -12.84
C THR A 59 -20.09 13.08 -13.79
N TRP A 60 -19.84 13.25 -15.09
CA TRP A 60 -20.80 13.05 -16.18
C TRP A 60 -21.15 11.56 -16.43
N MET A 61 -20.36 10.60 -15.95
CA MET A 61 -20.56 9.15 -16.15
C MET A 61 -21.48 8.54 -15.09
N ALA A 62 -21.58 9.15 -13.89
CA ALA A 62 -22.36 8.61 -12.78
C ALA A 62 -23.84 8.31 -13.12
N PRO A 63 -24.56 9.16 -13.89
CA PRO A 63 -25.94 8.86 -14.31
C PRO A 63 -26.05 7.66 -15.26
N LEU A 64 -24.97 7.31 -15.98
CA LEU A 64 -24.94 6.16 -16.88
C LEU A 64 -24.72 4.86 -16.09
N PHE A 65 -23.77 4.86 -15.16
CA PHE A 65 -23.53 3.71 -14.28
C PHE A 65 -24.74 3.38 -13.40
N ALA A 66 -25.47 4.39 -12.92
CA ALA A 66 -26.69 4.20 -12.15
C ALA A 66 -27.84 3.53 -12.96
N CYS A 67 -27.74 3.51 -14.29
CA CYS A 67 -28.71 2.87 -15.18
C CYS A 67 -28.36 1.43 -15.54
N LEU A 68 -27.15 0.96 -15.21
CA LEU A 68 -26.69 -0.39 -15.52
C LEU A 68 -27.06 -1.36 -14.38
N THR A 69 -27.19 -2.65 -14.70
CA THR A 69 -27.12 -3.69 -13.66
C THR A 69 -25.75 -3.67 -12.99
N LEU A 70 -25.66 -4.24 -11.79
CA LEU A 70 -24.40 -4.33 -11.05
C LEU A 70 -23.30 -5.03 -11.86
N ASP A 71 -23.63 -6.14 -12.53
CA ASP A 71 -22.67 -6.88 -13.36
C ASP A 71 -22.19 -6.04 -14.55
N HIS A 72 -23.10 -5.41 -15.30
CA HIS A 72 -22.70 -4.54 -16.42
C HIS A 72 -21.89 -3.32 -15.94
N ALA A 73 -22.28 -2.73 -14.81
CA ALA A 73 -21.56 -1.61 -14.21
C ALA A 73 -20.13 -2.01 -13.79
N ARG A 74 -19.97 -3.19 -13.18
CA ARG A 74 -18.66 -3.74 -12.81
C ARG A 74 -17.79 -3.98 -14.04
N THR A 75 -18.30 -4.65 -15.06
CA THR A 75 -17.52 -4.92 -16.28
C THR A 75 -17.11 -3.62 -16.98
N VAL A 76 -18.02 -2.64 -17.11
CA VAL A 76 -17.70 -1.34 -17.69
C VAL A 76 -16.67 -0.59 -16.85
N PHE A 77 -16.75 -0.68 -15.52
CA PHE A 77 -15.82 -0.01 -14.60
C PHE A 77 -14.42 -0.62 -14.65
N ILE A 78 -14.31 -1.95 -14.59
CA ILE A 78 -13.05 -2.69 -14.71
C ILE A 78 -12.31 -2.29 -15.98
N VAL A 79 -12.96 -2.40 -17.15
CA VAL A 79 -12.35 -2.07 -18.45
C VAL A 79 -11.95 -0.59 -18.53
N ALA A 80 -12.76 0.31 -17.99
CA ALA A 80 -12.42 1.74 -17.95
C ALA A 80 -11.21 2.02 -17.04
N SER A 81 -11.11 1.32 -15.91
CA SER A 81 -10.04 1.48 -14.93
C SER A 81 -8.71 0.86 -15.39
N GLU A 82 -8.70 -0.36 -15.95
CA GLU A 82 -7.50 -0.99 -16.52
C GLU A 82 -6.86 -0.08 -17.56
N ARG A 83 -7.67 0.42 -18.51
CA ARG A 83 -7.21 1.36 -19.53
C ARG A 83 -6.62 2.63 -18.93
N TYR A 84 -7.26 3.17 -17.89
CA TYR A 84 -6.74 4.36 -17.22
C TYR A 84 -5.36 4.11 -16.61
N LEU A 85 -5.17 2.94 -16.00
CA LEU A 85 -3.88 2.52 -15.44
C LEU A 85 -2.84 2.33 -16.55
N GLU A 86 -3.17 1.63 -17.63
CA GLU A 86 -2.26 1.44 -18.78
C GLU A 86 -1.86 2.77 -19.42
N ASP A 87 -2.82 3.68 -19.62
CA ASP A 87 -2.56 5.02 -20.16
C ASP A 87 -1.74 5.89 -19.18
N ALA A 88 -1.90 5.70 -17.87
CA ALA A 88 -1.14 6.40 -16.84
C ALA A 88 0.30 5.89 -16.74
N LEU A 89 0.50 4.58 -16.79
CA LEU A 89 1.79 3.91 -16.66
C LEU A 89 2.58 3.90 -17.97
N GLY A 90 1.91 4.04 -19.10
CA GLY A 90 2.52 3.99 -20.43
C GLY A 90 2.93 2.58 -20.87
N SER A 91 2.46 1.54 -20.17
CA SER A 91 2.67 0.13 -20.48
C SER A 91 1.42 -0.70 -20.16
N PRO A 92 1.22 -1.87 -20.79
CA PRO A 92 0.19 -2.82 -20.39
C PRO A 92 0.39 -3.26 -18.93
N LEU A 93 -0.71 -3.60 -18.25
CA LEU A 93 -0.66 -4.19 -16.92
C LEU A 93 -0.15 -5.64 -17.00
N ASP A 94 0.47 -6.11 -15.93
CA ASP A 94 0.76 -7.54 -15.77
C ASP A 94 -0.54 -8.30 -15.49
N GLN A 95 -0.64 -9.53 -15.97
CA GLN A 95 -1.80 -10.39 -15.80
C GLN A 95 -2.14 -10.59 -14.32
N ALA A 96 -1.12 -10.72 -13.46
CA ALA A 96 -1.32 -10.84 -12.01
C ALA A 96 -1.99 -9.59 -11.40
N VAL A 97 -1.64 -8.40 -11.90
CA VAL A 97 -2.25 -7.13 -11.46
C VAL A 97 -3.67 -7.02 -11.99
N GLU A 98 -3.92 -7.41 -13.24
CA GLU A 98 -5.28 -7.44 -13.81
C GLU A 98 -6.19 -8.40 -13.07
N ASP A 99 -5.70 -9.60 -12.72
CA ASP A 99 -6.45 -10.63 -12.03
C ASP A 99 -6.80 -10.17 -10.61
N CYS A 100 -5.82 -9.68 -9.84
CA CYS A 100 -6.06 -9.09 -8.52
C CYS A 100 -7.03 -7.91 -8.58
N TRP A 101 -6.91 -7.06 -9.61
CA TRP A 101 -7.78 -5.89 -9.80
C TRP A 101 -9.24 -6.30 -10.01
N ARG A 102 -9.44 -7.29 -10.88
CA ARG A 102 -10.76 -7.86 -11.18
C ARG A 102 -11.37 -8.51 -9.95
N GLU A 103 -10.55 -9.20 -9.16
CA GLU A 103 -10.93 -9.83 -7.90
C GLU A 103 -11.32 -8.79 -6.83
N SER A 104 -10.50 -7.76 -6.63
CA SER A 104 -10.77 -6.66 -5.70
C SER A 104 -12.08 -5.92 -5.99
N LEU A 105 -12.52 -5.92 -7.26
CA LEU A 105 -13.76 -5.30 -7.71
C LEU A 105 -14.93 -6.30 -7.85
N ALA A 106 -14.71 -7.60 -7.63
CA ALA A 106 -15.71 -8.65 -7.82
C ALA A 106 -16.92 -8.47 -6.87
N ASP A 107 -16.68 -7.96 -5.65
CA ASP A 107 -17.73 -7.70 -4.65
C ASP A 107 -18.08 -6.21 -4.51
N ALA A 108 -17.41 -5.32 -5.23
CA ALA A 108 -17.68 -3.89 -5.15
C ALA A 108 -19.10 -3.54 -5.65
N ASP A 109 -19.89 -2.83 -4.85
CA ASP A 109 -21.19 -2.28 -5.30
C ASP A 109 -20.96 -0.98 -6.08
N VAL A 110 -20.48 -1.15 -7.32
CA VAL A 110 -20.16 -0.05 -8.24
C VAL A 110 -21.39 0.82 -8.51
N VAL A 111 -22.59 0.24 -8.54
CA VAL A 111 -23.83 0.99 -8.76
C VAL A 111 -24.16 1.88 -7.56
N ALA A 112 -24.06 1.37 -6.33
CA ALA A 112 -24.26 2.17 -5.12
C ALA A 112 -23.20 3.26 -4.97
N ALA A 113 -21.94 2.95 -5.31
CA ALA A 113 -20.84 3.91 -5.34
C ALA A 113 -21.16 5.12 -6.22
N PHE A 114 -21.68 4.90 -7.43
CA PHE A 114 -22.06 5.97 -8.35
C PHE A 114 -23.40 6.65 -8.01
N ALA A 115 -24.35 5.93 -7.40
CA ALA A 115 -25.62 6.51 -6.97
C ALA A 115 -25.44 7.57 -5.86
N TYR A 116 -24.48 7.38 -4.95
CA TYR A 116 -24.17 8.34 -3.90
C TYR A 116 -23.62 9.66 -4.45
N GLU A 117 -22.78 9.62 -5.49
CA GLU A 117 -22.25 10.83 -6.16
C GLU A 117 -23.36 11.69 -6.78
N VAL A 118 -24.41 11.08 -7.31
CA VAL A 118 -25.58 11.79 -7.86
C VAL A 118 -26.38 12.49 -6.76
N SER A 119 -26.40 11.94 -5.53
CA SER A 119 -27.17 12.48 -4.41
C SER A 119 -26.54 13.69 -3.70
N GLY A 120 -25.24 13.94 -3.88
CA GLY A 120 -24.48 15.02 -3.22
C GLY A 120 -24.49 16.39 -3.92
N VAL A 121 -25.19 16.55 -5.05
CA VAL A 121 -25.02 17.71 -5.96
C VAL A 121 -26.01 18.86 -5.65
N ARG A 122 -25.51 20.10 -5.43
CA ARG A 122 -26.31 21.35 -5.51
C ARG A 122 -26.12 22.02 -6.88
N THR A 123 -27.19 22.23 -7.63
CA THR A 123 -27.17 22.84 -8.98
C THR A 123 -27.13 24.38 -8.95
N TYR A 124 -26.17 25.01 -9.64
CA TYR A 124 -26.24 26.43 -10.05
C TYR A 124 -26.50 26.51 -11.57
N ALA A 125 -27.44 27.36 -11.99
CA ALA A 125 -27.82 27.50 -13.40
C ALA A 125 -26.96 28.53 -14.15
N ALA A 126 -26.46 28.19 -15.35
CA ALA A 126 -25.74 29.08 -16.26
C ALA A 126 -26.56 29.44 -17.53
N PRO A 127 -26.22 30.53 -18.26
CA PRO A 127 -27.04 31.10 -19.33
C PRO A 127 -27.03 30.29 -20.63
N ALA A 128 -28.14 30.35 -21.37
CA ALA A 128 -28.36 29.59 -22.60
C ALA A 128 -27.48 30.05 -23.78
N GLY A 129 -26.77 29.10 -24.43
CA GLY A 129 -26.11 29.33 -25.72
C GLY A 129 -24.81 28.57 -26.00
N THR A 130 -24.24 27.85 -25.03
CA THR A 130 -23.07 26.96 -25.22
C THR A 130 -23.51 25.48 -25.27
N PRO A 131 -22.88 24.60 -26.08
CA PRO A 131 -23.29 23.19 -26.20
C PRO A 131 -23.04 22.35 -24.95
N PHE A 132 -22.23 22.87 -24.01
CA PHE A 132 -21.92 22.26 -22.72
C PHE A 132 -21.68 23.39 -21.70
N PRO A 133 -22.71 23.85 -20.97
CA PRO A 133 -22.50 24.68 -19.80
C PRO A 133 -22.22 23.77 -18.59
N ASP A 134 -20.94 23.63 -18.25
CA ASP A 134 -20.37 23.25 -16.94
C ASP A 134 -21.11 22.20 -16.09
N LEU A 135 -20.63 20.95 -16.13
CA LEU A 135 -20.48 20.15 -14.91
C LEU A 135 -19.17 20.59 -14.22
N LYS A 136 -19.12 21.84 -13.73
CA LYS A 136 -18.10 22.23 -12.74
C LYS A 136 -18.68 21.95 -11.36
N ILE A 137 -18.48 20.72 -10.90
CA ILE A 137 -18.72 20.32 -9.52
C ILE A 137 -17.42 20.60 -8.74
N SER A 138 -17.50 21.47 -7.74
CA SER A 138 -16.44 21.61 -6.74
C SER A 138 -16.44 20.34 -5.89
N ALA A 139 -15.57 19.39 -6.21
CA ALA A 139 -15.30 18.23 -5.37
C ALA A 139 -14.21 18.65 -4.37
N ARG A 140 -14.62 18.99 -3.15
CA ARG A 140 -13.72 19.11 -1.98
C ARG A 140 -13.37 17.73 -1.38
N GLN A 141 -13.78 16.64 -2.03
CA GLN A 141 -13.62 15.25 -1.59
C GLN A 141 -13.39 14.37 -2.84
N PRO A 142 -12.56 13.31 -2.77
CA PRO A 142 -12.44 12.33 -3.86
C PRO A 142 -13.81 11.70 -4.19
N GLY A 143 -14.08 11.45 -5.47
CA GLY A 143 -15.26 10.68 -5.87
C GLY A 143 -15.20 9.25 -5.32
N ILE A 144 -16.33 8.55 -5.13
CA ILE A 144 -16.33 7.20 -4.56
C ILE A 144 -15.64 6.21 -5.48
N GLY A 145 -15.73 6.37 -6.80
CA GLY A 145 -14.96 5.51 -7.68
C GLY A 145 -13.47 5.86 -7.72
N GLN A 146 -13.06 7.07 -7.29
CA GLN A 146 -11.65 7.33 -6.95
C GLN A 146 -11.26 6.59 -5.67
N ARG A 147 -12.15 6.44 -4.68
CA ARG A 147 -11.90 5.62 -3.48
C ARG A 147 -11.78 4.12 -3.81
N LEU A 148 -12.58 3.61 -4.75
CA LEU A 148 -12.44 2.24 -5.25
C LEU A 148 -11.07 2.04 -5.94
N LEU A 149 -10.62 3.02 -6.73
CA LEU A 149 -9.28 3.03 -7.33
C LEU A 149 -8.14 3.16 -6.29
N MET A 150 -8.34 3.96 -5.23
CA MET A 150 -7.36 4.16 -4.16
C MET A 150 -7.18 2.93 -3.28
N GLY A 151 -8.22 2.11 -3.07
CA GLY A 151 -8.11 0.88 -2.28
C GLY A 151 -7.46 -0.27 -3.05
N ALA A 152 -7.94 -0.55 -4.27
CA ALA A 152 -7.52 -1.75 -4.99
C ALA A 152 -6.07 -1.72 -5.52
N LEU A 153 -5.49 -0.54 -5.81
CA LEU A 153 -4.19 -0.48 -6.52
C LEU A 153 -3.00 -0.64 -5.60
N PRO A 154 -2.99 0.02 -4.43
CA PRO A 154 -2.00 -0.26 -3.40
C PRO A 154 -2.03 -1.73 -2.96
N ASP A 155 -3.20 -2.36 -2.94
CA ASP A 155 -3.35 -3.77 -2.55
C ASP A 155 -2.83 -4.72 -3.64
N CYS A 156 -3.15 -4.45 -4.91
CA CYS A 156 -2.79 -5.34 -6.03
C CYS A 156 -1.40 -5.10 -6.62
N ALA A 157 -0.90 -3.88 -6.54
CA ALA A 157 0.38 -3.50 -7.15
C ALA A 157 1.08 -2.41 -6.32
N PRO A 158 1.42 -2.65 -5.05
CA PRO A 158 2.05 -1.66 -4.18
C PRO A 158 3.36 -1.12 -4.76
N GLU A 159 4.18 -2.00 -5.35
CA GLU A 159 5.45 -1.62 -5.97
C GLU A 159 5.26 -0.65 -7.15
N LEU A 160 4.22 -0.85 -7.96
CA LEU A 160 3.91 -0.01 -9.11
C LEU A 160 3.51 1.41 -8.69
N VAL A 161 2.68 1.51 -7.65
CA VAL A 161 2.29 2.80 -7.08
C VAL A 161 3.51 3.49 -6.45
N LEU A 162 4.35 2.72 -5.76
CA LEU A 162 5.56 3.22 -5.12
C LEU A 162 6.59 3.71 -6.16
N GLU A 163 6.79 2.98 -7.25
CA GLU A 163 7.66 3.41 -8.36
C GLU A 163 7.13 4.69 -9.00
N ALA A 164 5.83 4.80 -9.27
CA ALA A 164 5.23 6.01 -9.81
C ALA A 164 5.36 7.20 -8.84
N LEU A 165 5.23 6.96 -7.54
CA LEU A 165 5.43 7.95 -6.49
C LEU A 165 6.89 8.44 -6.47
N LEU A 166 7.85 7.52 -6.57
CA LEU A 166 9.27 7.83 -6.59
C LEU A 166 9.70 8.55 -7.87
N ASP A 167 9.16 8.16 -9.03
CA ASP A 167 9.46 8.77 -10.33
C ASP A 167 9.12 10.27 -10.37
N ARG A 168 8.07 10.71 -9.65
CA ARG A 168 7.72 12.14 -9.50
C ARG A 168 8.86 12.99 -8.95
N PHE A 169 9.69 12.39 -8.11
CA PHE A 169 10.86 13.03 -7.51
C PHE A 169 12.15 12.46 -8.08
N SER A 170 12.06 11.71 -9.18
CA SER A 170 13.19 11.06 -9.85
C SER A 170 14.00 10.13 -8.93
N LEU A 171 13.34 9.50 -7.95
CA LEU A 171 13.89 8.47 -7.07
C LEU A 171 13.58 7.07 -7.62
N THR A 172 14.26 6.05 -7.11
CA THR A 172 14.04 4.64 -7.45
C THR A 172 14.00 3.74 -6.21
N LEU A 173 13.27 2.63 -6.27
CA LEU A 173 13.13 1.68 -5.15
C LEU A 173 14.46 1.21 -4.54
N PRO A 174 15.53 0.93 -5.31
CA PRO A 174 16.81 0.49 -4.76
C PRO A 174 17.55 1.57 -3.96
N GLU A 175 17.17 2.84 -4.09
CA GLU A 175 17.77 3.95 -3.34
C GLU A 175 17.21 4.05 -1.91
N LEU A 176 16.09 3.37 -1.62
CA LEU A 176 15.45 3.37 -0.30
C LEU A 176 15.97 2.25 0.61
N ALA A 177 16.07 2.52 1.91
CA ALA A 177 16.25 1.49 2.92
C ALA A 177 14.98 0.63 3.08
N GLN A 178 15.11 -0.57 3.63
CA GLN A 178 13.97 -1.47 3.82
C GLN A 178 12.86 -0.83 4.68
N ILE A 179 13.23 -0.15 5.76
CA ILE A 179 12.28 0.53 6.63
C ILE A 179 11.57 1.71 5.95
N GLU A 180 12.26 2.41 5.03
CA GLU A 180 11.67 3.51 4.26
C GLU A 180 10.64 2.96 3.25
N ARG A 181 10.92 1.79 2.64
CA ARG A 181 9.97 1.10 1.77
C ARG A 181 8.75 0.62 2.54
N GLU A 182 8.94 -0.03 3.68
CA GLU A 182 7.85 -0.51 4.54
C GLU A 182 6.93 0.66 4.93
N CYS A 183 7.49 1.77 5.41
CA CYS A 183 6.73 2.98 5.73
C CYS A 183 5.97 3.54 4.51
N LEU A 184 6.63 3.65 3.35
CA LEU A 184 5.98 4.20 2.15
C LEU A 184 4.85 3.29 1.66
N THR A 185 5.04 1.97 1.70
CA THR A 185 4.03 0.97 1.34
C THR A 185 2.81 1.07 2.25
N GLU A 186 3.00 1.19 3.56
CA GLU A 186 1.90 1.40 4.53
C GLU A 186 1.13 2.68 4.24
N ARG A 187 1.81 3.76 3.83
CA ARG A 187 1.15 5.04 3.50
C ARG A 187 0.43 5.06 2.16
N LEU A 188 0.62 4.08 1.27
CA LEU A 188 0.00 4.07 -0.07
C LEU A 188 -1.54 4.09 -0.01
N VAL A 189 -2.14 3.58 1.07
CA VAL A 189 -3.60 3.57 1.29
C VAL A 189 -4.19 4.98 1.37
N HIS A 190 -3.40 5.96 1.80
CA HIS A 190 -3.82 7.35 1.99
C HIS A 190 -3.44 8.27 0.83
N VAL A 191 -2.65 7.78 -0.13
CA VAL A 191 -2.19 8.57 -1.26
C VAL A 191 -3.27 8.61 -2.34
N ASN A 192 -3.48 9.77 -2.96
CA ASN A 192 -4.32 9.87 -4.15
C ASN A 192 -3.63 9.21 -5.35
N VAL A 193 -3.73 7.89 -5.41
CA VAL A 193 -3.11 7.04 -6.43
C VAL A 193 -3.33 7.58 -7.85
N PRO A 194 -4.55 7.94 -8.30
CA PRO A 194 -4.76 8.56 -9.61
C PRO A 194 -3.94 9.83 -9.85
N ALA A 195 -3.76 10.66 -8.83
CA ALA A 195 -2.98 11.89 -8.95
C ALA A 195 -1.46 11.61 -9.01
N VAL A 196 -1.01 10.50 -8.43
CA VAL A 196 0.40 10.08 -8.44
C VAL A 196 0.77 9.36 -9.73
N ILE A 197 -0.02 8.36 -10.14
CA ILE A 197 0.31 7.50 -11.30
C ILE A 197 0.06 8.15 -12.65
N ASP A 198 -0.85 9.13 -12.78
CA ASP A 198 -1.12 9.76 -14.08
C ASP A 198 -0.18 10.95 -14.32
N PRO A 199 0.84 10.84 -15.18
CA PRO A 199 1.80 11.91 -15.43
C PRO A 199 1.16 13.16 -16.05
N ARG A 200 -0.07 13.07 -16.59
CA ARG A 200 -0.84 14.19 -17.13
C ARG A 200 -1.66 14.92 -16.06
N SER A 201 -1.76 14.35 -14.86
CA SER A 201 -2.43 14.99 -13.73
C SER A 201 -1.59 16.19 -13.25
N ASP A 202 -2.03 17.40 -13.60
CA ASP A 202 -1.53 18.67 -13.05
C ASP A 202 -2.06 18.94 -11.62
N ARG A 203 -2.58 17.91 -10.93
CA ARG A 203 -3.11 18.08 -9.57
C ARG A 203 -1.96 18.25 -8.58
N ILE A 204 -1.68 19.50 -8.24
CA ILE A 204 -0.76 19.93 -7.17
C ILE A 204 -0.94 19.06 -5.91
N VAL A 205 -2.18 18.69 -5.59
CA VAL A 205 -2.52 17.86 -4.42
C VAL A 205 -1.78 16.51 -4.40
N GLY A 206 -1.72 15.76 -5.51
CA GLY A 206 -1.05 14.44 -5.53
C GLY A 206 0.46 14.53 -5.42
N VAL A 207 1.06 15.60 -5.96
CA VAL A 207 2.50 15.87 -5.81
C VAL A 207 2.84 16.25 -4.37
N LEU A 208 1.95 16.99 -3.69
CA LEU A 208 2.14 17.36 -2.29
C LEU A 208 1.95 16.16 -1.35
N GLU A 209 0.95 15.33 -1.57
CA GLU A 209 0.75 14.08 -0.80
C GLU A 209 1.92 13.10 -0.98
N ALA A 210 2.47 13.01 -2.20
CA ALA A 210 3.67 12.23 -2.47
C ALA A 210 4.92 12.84 -1.81
N ALA A 211 5.05 14.17 -1.82
CA ALA A 211 6.14 14.87 -1.11
C ALA A 211 6.04 14.66 0.41
N GLU A 212 4.84 14.73 0.98
CA GLU A 212 4.57 14.47 2.40
C GLU A 212 4.96 13.03 2.77
N SER A 213 4.54 12.05 1.96
CA SER A 213 4.86 10.64 2.19
C SER A 213 6.37 10.38 2.12
N LEU A 214 7.07 10.95 1.14
CA LEU A 214 8.53 10.83 1.03
C LEU A 214 9.28 11.61 2.11
N GLY A 215 8.78 12.79 2.47
CA GLY A 215 9.33 13.61 3.54
C GLY A 215 9.21 12.97 4.90
N THR A 216 8.17 12.17 5.11
CA THR A 216 7.93 11.44 6.36
C THR A 216 8.68 10.12 6.38
N CYS A 217 8.55 9.29 5.34
CA CYS A 217 9.10 7.94 5.34
C CYS A 217 10.53 7.83 4.83
N ALA A 218 10.98 8.75 3.97
CA ALA A 218 12.29 8.71 3.33
C ALA A 218 12.97 10.10 3.26
N PRO A 219 12.98 10.91 4.34
CA PRO A 219 13.43 12.30 4.30
C PRO A 219 14.86 12.47 3.77
N ARG A 220 15.77 11.53 4.06
CA ARG A 220 17.15 11.58 3.57
C ARG A 220 17.23 11.43 2.06
N SER A 221 16.61 10.39 1.53
CA SER A 221 16.57 10.08 0.10
C SER A 221 15.86 11.18 -0.67
N PHE A 222 14.74 11.67 -0.13
CA PHE A 222 13.95 12.76 -0.66
C PHE A 222 14.73 14.08 -0.79
N VAL A 223 15.37 14.54 0.29
CA VAL A 223 16.11 15.80 0.28
C VAL A 223 17.36 15.71 -0.58
N ALA A 224 18.09 14.58 -0.53
CA ALA A 224 19.25 14.38 -1.40
C ALA A 224 18.87 14.58 -2.86
N ARG A 225 17.73 14.02 -3.29
CA ARG A 225 17.29 14.11 -4.68
C ARG A 225 16.73 15.48 -5.06
N LEU A 226 15.94 16.11 -4.20
CA LEU A 226 15.49 17.48 -4.43
C LEU A 226 16.67 18.45 -4.56
N SER A 227 17.72 18.27 -3.75
CA SER A 227 18.93 19.10 -3.80
C SER A 227 19.68 18.99 -5.14
N GLU A 228 19.67 17.80 -5.75
CA GLU A 228 20.22 17.59 -7.08
C GLU A 228 19.37 18.25 -8.17
N LEU A 229 18.04 18.10 -8.09
CA LEU A 229 17.09 18.64 -9.08
C LEU A 229 17.13 20.18 -9.18
N VAL A 230 17.36 20.85 -8.06
CA VAL A 230 17.48 22.32 -7.97
C VAL A 230 18.92 22.83 -8.07
N GLY A 231 19.90 21.92 -8.19
CA GLY A 231 21.30 22.26 -8.43
C GLY A 231 22.07 22.80 -7.23
N VAL A 232 21.68 22.42 -6.01
CA VAL A 232 22.42 22.75 -4.78
C VAL A 232 23.20 21.52 -4.35
N GLU A 233 24.47 21.46 -4.75
CA GLU A 233 25.38 20.42 -4.27
C GLU A 233 25.64 20.64 -2.76
N SER A 234 25.50 19.59 -1.95
CA SER A 234 25.95 19.46 -0.54
C SER A 234 25.02 19.89 0.61
N LEU A 235 23.72 19.55 0.59
CA LEU A 235 22.91 19.57 1.82
C LEU A 235 23.29 18.39 2.74
N VAL A 236 23.83 18.70 3.93
CA VAL A 236 24.11 17.69 4.97
C VAL A 236 22.87 17.51 5.84
N LEU A 237 22.30 16.30 5.86
CA LEU A 237 21.16 15.93 6.70
C LEU A 237 21.63 15.34 8.04
N ASP A 238 21.77 16.22 9.04
CA ASP A 238 21.93 15.82 10.44
C ASP A 238 20.55 15.58 11.10
N THR A 239 20.53 15.10 12.35
CA THR A 239 19.28 14.76 13.07
C THR A 239 18.33 15.96 13.17
N ALA A 240 18.88 17.14 13.45
CA ALA A 240 18.15 18.40 13.52
C ALA A 240 17.42 18.73 12.21
N ARG A 241 18.13 18.62 11.09
CA ARG A 241 17.56 18.89 9.75
C ARG A 241 16.60 17.81 9.29
N LEU A 242 16.80 16.56 9.72
CA LEU A 242 15.85 15.48 9.51
C LEU A 242 14.51 15.82 10.18
N THR A 243 14.54 16.18 11.46
CA THR A 243 13.35 16.58 12.23
C THR A 243 12.67 17.81 11.63
N CYS A 244 13.43 18.79 11.14
CA CYS A 244 12.87 19.93 10.41
C CYS A 244 12.08 19.50 9.17
N VAL A 245 12.65 18.62 8.35
CA VAL A 245 12.03 18.15 7.11
C VAL A 245 10.77 17.34 7.40
N GLU A 246 10.84 16.43 8.39
CA GLU A 246 9.70 15.64 8.84
C GLU A 246 8.55 16.54 9.28
N GLN A 247 8.82 17.50 10.15
CA GLN A 247 7.80 18.43 10.62
C GLN A 247 7.24 19.30 9.50
N LEU A 248 8.10 19.83 8.62
CA LEU A 248 7.68 20.63 7.48
C LEU A 248 6.67 19.88 6.61
N MET A 249 6.93 18.60 6.39
CA MET A 249 6.16 17.74 5.50
C MET A 249 4.89 17.23 6.16
N SER A 250 4.86 17.19 7.49
CA SER A 250 3.69 16.80 8.28
C SER A 250 2.63 17.91 8.44
N ILE A 251 2.94 19.16 8.08
CA ILE A 251 1.97 20.26 8.11
C ILE A 251 0.93 20.01 7.01
N SER A 252 -0.23 19.51 7.42
CA SER A 252 -1.42 19.25 6.58
C SER A 252 -1.83 20.44 5.70
N ASP A 253 -1.41 21.65 6.08
CA ASP A 253 -1.70 22.90 5.39
C ASP A 253 -0.80 23.22 4.18
N LEU A 254 0.24 22.44 3.87
CA LEU A 254 0.92 22.58 2.57
C LEU A 254 -0.07 22.34 1.42
N SER A 255 -1.00 21.39 1.59
CA SER A 255 -2.02 21.04 0.60
C SER A 255 -3.16 22.06 0.51
N SER A 256 -3.55 22.69 1.62
CA SER A 256 -4.67 23.64 1.72
C SER A 256 -4.25 25.07 1.33
N SER A 257 -2.99 25.45 1.60
CA SER A 257 -2.46 26.81 1.47
C SER A 257 -1.91 27.13 0.08
N ILE A 258 -1.53 26.12 -0.71
CA ILE A 258 -1.01 26.28 -2.08
C ILE A 258 -2.16 26.42 -3.12
N VAL A 259 -3.42 26.38 -2.71
CA VAL A 259 -4.57 26.46 -3.63
C VAL A 259 -4.90 27.89 -4.03
N SER A 260 -4.37 28.37 -5.17
CA SER A 260 -5.01 29.27 -6.16
C SER A 260 -4.06 29.61 -7.34
N PRO A 261 -4.48 29.87 -8.60
CA PRO A 261 -5.56 29.34 -9.47
C PRO A 261 -5.05 28.25 -10.47
N PRO A 262 -5.90 27.65 -11.35
CA PRO A 262 -5.62 26.44 -12.15
C PRO A 262 -4.63 26.56 -13.34
N HIS A 263 -3.65 27.47 -13.29
CA HIS A 263 -2.68 27.68 -14.38
C HIS A 263 -1.25 27.87 -13.86
N VAL A 264 -0.78 26.97 -13.00
CA VAL A 264 0.57 27.05 -12.42
C VAL A 264 1.26 25.70 -12.61
N GLY A 265 2.31 25.66 -13.44
CA GLY A 265 3.00 24.41 -13.82
C GLY A 265 3.99 23.88 -12.78
N HIS A 266 4.38 22.61 -12.94
CA HIS A 266 5.30 21.79 -12.11
C HIS A 266 6.51 22.53 -11.49
N TRP A 267 7.15 23.43 -12.23
CA TRP A 267 8.36 24.14 -11.77
C TRP A 267 8.13 25.09 -10.59
N ARG A 268 6.90 25.60 -10.37
CA ARG A 268 6.59 26.50 -9.24
C ARG A 268 6.27 25.75 -7.94
N THR A 269 5.69 24.56 -8.00
CA THR A 269 5.43 23.72 -6.82
C THR A 269 6.73 23.18 -6.23
N LEU A 270 7.64 22.71 -7.08
CA LEU A 270 9.00 22.32 -6.66
C LEU A 270 9.78 23.52 -6.10
N SER A 271 9.56 24.73 -6.62
CA SER A 271 10.17 25.94 -6.05
C SER A 271 9.66 26.22 -4.63
N ILE A 272 8.35 26.10 -4.38
CA ILE A 272 7.75 26.32 -3.05
C ILE A 272 8.24 25.26 -2.05
N LEU A 273 8.14 23.97 -2.40
CA LEU A 273 8.69 22.87 -1.58
C LEU A 273 10.18 23.05 -1.31
N TRP A 274 10.94 23.51 -2.30
CA TRP A 274 12.35 23.81 -2.15
C TRP A 274 12.62 24.98 -1.19
N PHE A 275 11.81 26.06 -1.23
CA PHE A 275 11.94 27.16 -0.28
C PHE A 275 11.64 26.74 1.16
N PHE A 276 10.61 25.94 1.32
CA PHE A 276 10.28 25.32 2.59
C PHE A 276 11.47 24.47 3.09
N LEU A 277 12.03 23.61 2.26
CA LEU A 277 13.23 22.82 2.65
C LEU A 277 14.46 23.68 2.93
N LEU A 278 14.65 24.82 2.24
CA LEU A 278 15.74 25.76 2.52
C LEU A 278 15.63 26.39 3.91
N SER A 279 14.44 26.44 4.53
CA SER A 279 14.31 26.85 5.93
C SER A 279 15.04 25.91 6.89
N CYS A 280 15.23 24.63 6.52
CA CYS A 280 16.08 23.68 7.23
C CYS A 280 17.58 23.87 6.94
N TRP A 281 17.96 24.62 5.89
CA TRP A 281 19.35 24.96 5.54
C TRP A 281 19.56 26.47 5.29
N PRO A 282 19.34 27.31 6.31
CA PRO A 282 19.47 28.76 6.17
C PRO A 282 20.85 29.23 5.71
N GLU A 283 21.89 28.47 6.06
CA GLU A 283 23.29 28.75 5.71
C GLU A 283 23.58 28.62 4.21
N GLN A 284 22.71 27.95 3.43
CA GLN A 284 22.93 27.68 2.00
C GLN A 284 22.06 28.52 1.06
N VAL A 285 21.24 29.43 1.59
CA VAL A 285 20.48 30.38 0.75
C VAL A 285 21.49 31.28 0.00
N PRO A 286 21.51 31.27 -1.36
CA PRO A 286 22.54 31.98 -2.11
C PRO A 286 22.56 33.47 -1.78
N SER A 287 23.72 33.97 -1.37
CA SER A 287 23.98 35.40 -1.15
C SER A 287 23.95 36.26 -2.44
N GLU A 288 23.43 35.72 -3.55
CA GLU A 288 23.62 36.25 -4.91
C GLU A 288 22.37 36.88 -5.54
N ARG A 289 21.23 36.95 -4.84
CA ARG A 289 20.35 38.11 -5.09
C ARG A 289 20.92 39.25 -4.28
N ASP A 290 21.66 40.10 -4.99
CA ASP A 290 22.06 41.43 -4.53
C ASP A 290 20.99 41.99 -3.59
N ALA A 291 21.44 42.40 -2.40
CA ALA A 291 20.69 43.21 -1.45
C ALA A 291 19.65 44.05 -2.21
N ASP A 292 18.37 43.75 -2.00
CA ASP A 292 17.37 44.75 -2.30
C ASP A 292 17.82 45.99 -1.51
N PRO A 293 18.09 47.13 -2.14
CA PRO A 293 18.50 48.33 -1.41
C PRO A 293 17.45 48.78 -0.39
N GLU A 294 16.24 48.22 -0.47
CA GLU A 294 15.13 48.41 0.47
C GLU A 294 15.02 47.34 1.57
N ASP A 295 15.81 46.24 1.51
CA ASP A 295 15.87 45.17 2.53
C ASP A 295 16.40 45.74 3.86
N ASP A 296 15.52 45.78 4.87
CA ASP A 296 15.81 46.33 6.20
C ASP A 296 16.67 45.40 7.07
N HIS A 297 16.70 44.09 6.76
CA HIS A 297 17.49 43.05 7.40
C HIS A 297 18.23 42.17 6.38
N PRO A 298 19.23 42.71 5.64
CA PRO A 298 19.92 41.95 4.61
C PRO A 298 20.56 40.70 5.19
N ILE A 299 20.53 39.59 4.44
CA ILE A 299 21.02 38.21 4.72
C ILE A 299 22.44 38.13 5.37
N ARG A 300 23.17 39.24 5.50
CA ARG A 300 24.38 39.33 6.31
C ARG A 300 24.04 39.27 7.80
N ARG A 301 24.70 38.37 8.55
CA ARG A 301 24.82 38.37 10.02
C ARG A 301 24.91 39.79 10.60
N ASN A 302 23.77 40.36 10.96
CA ASN A 302 23.70 41.53 11.81
C ASN A 302 22.69 41.13 12.88
N ASP A 303 23.26 40.61 13.97
CA ASP A 303 22.58 40.02 15.12
C ASP A 303 21.66 41.07 15.76
N THR A 304 20.42 41.14 15.25
CA THR A 304 19.41 42.06 15.78
C THR A 304 18.90 41.46 17.07
N ARG A 305 19.52 41.92 18.15
CA ARG A 305 19.25 41.40 19.47
C ARG A 305 17.86 41.81 19.96
N VAL A 306 17.04 40.82 20.22
CA VAL A 306 15.73 40.96 20.84
C VAL A 306 15.90 40.68 22.34
N ASN A 307 15.71 41.70 23.17
CA ASN A 307 15.69 41.46 24.61
C ASN A 307 14.35 40.84 24.99
N VAL A 308 14.39 39.79 25.81
CA VAL A 308 13.17 39.16 26.35
C VAL A 308 12.30 40.22 27.04
N GLY A 309 11.04 40.31 26.64
CA GLY A 309 10.06 41.30 27.10
C GLY A 309 10.01 42.61 26.31
N GLU A 310 10.91 42.84 25.34
CA GLU A 310 10.95 44.04 24.50
C GLU A 310 10.61 43.69 23.04
N PRO A 311 9.38 44.02 22.54
CA PRO A 311 9.00 43.71 21.17
C PRO A 311 9.76 44.56 20.14
N VAL A 312 10.08 43.96 19.00
CA VAL A 312 10.72 44.58 17.84
C VAL A 312 9.70 44.67 16.69
N GLN A 313 9.76 45.75 15.91
CA GLN A 313 8.92 45.93 14.72
C GLN A 313 9.82 45.90 13.49
N ASP A 314 9.39 45.16 12.46
CA ASP A 314 10.11 45.01 11.20
C ASP A 314 9.19 44.86 10.00
N VAL A 315 9.76 44.74 8.81
CA VAL A 315 9.03 44.57 7.54
C VAL A 315 9.63 43.43 6.74
N MET A 316 8.77 42.52 6.27
CA MET A 316 9.17 41.53 5.26
C MET A 316 9.09 42.17 3.88
N ASP A 317 10.20 42.24 3.16
CA ASP A 317 10.40 43.02 1.95
C ASP A 317 10.17 42.24 0.63
N GLY A 318 9.69 41.00 0.71
CA GLY A 318 9.19 40.30 -0.47
C GLY A 318 9.08 38.79 -0.36
N ILE A 319 9.15 38.13 -1.53
CA ILE A 319 9.13 36.67 -1.62
C ILE A 319 10.50 36.14 -1.20
N ALA A 320 10.51 35.26 -0.19
CA ALA A 320 11.70 34.61 0.34
C ALA A 320 12.66 35.57 1.05
N ASP A 321 12.09 36.59 1.68
CA ASP A 321 12.82 37.42 2.62
C ASP A 321 13.04 36.68 3.95
N ILE A 322 14.21 36.91 4.56
CA ILE A 322 14.66 36.19 5.75
C ILE A 322 15.30 37.17 6.73
N ASP A 323 14.63 37.36 7.86
CA ASP A 323 15.09 38.21 8.94
C ASP A 323 15.70 37.37 10.06
N TRP A 324 16.84 37.82 10.57
CA TRP A 324 17.62 37.14 11.60
C TRP A 324 17.64 37.92 12.90
N PHE A 325 17.28 37.25 14.00
CA PHE A 325 17.30 37.79 15.34
C PHE A 325 18.10 36.91 16.30
N ASP A 326 18.57 37.47 17.40
CA ASP A 326 19.15 36.73 18.52
C ASP A 326 18.51 37.12 19.85
N PHE A 327 18.40 36.17 20.78
CA PHE A 327 18.03 36.46 22.16
C PHE A 327 18.84 35.59 23.12
N GLU A 328 19.03 36.07 24.36
CA GLU A 328 19.65 35.27 25.43
C GLU A 328 18.55 34.45 26.12
N GLY A 329 18.74 33.13 26.17
CA GLY A 329 17.87 32.20 26.88
C GLY A 329 18.64 31.47 27.98
N ASP A 330 17.95 31.11 29.06
CA ASP A 330 18.47 30.33 30.19
C ASP A 330 18.11 28.85 30.00
N GLU A 331 19.03 27.94 30.33
CA GLU A 331 18.86 26.49 30.19
C GLU A 331 17.60 25.99 30.92
N GLY A 332 16.73 25.28 30.19
CA GLY A 332 15.48 24.71 30.68
C GLY A 332 14.33 25.71 30.82
N SER A 333 14.54 27.02 30.61
CA SER A 333 13.45 28.00 30.59
C SER A 333 12.66 27.92 29.29
N HIS A 334 11.36 28.20 29.37
CA HIS A 334 10.47 28.25 28.22
C HIS A 334 10.27 29.68 27.72
N TYR A 335 10.17 29.84 26.41
CA TYR A 335 9.98 31.13 25.76
C TYR A 335 8.84 31.06 24.76
N ILE A 336 7.91 32.02 24.86
CA ILE A 336 6.86 32.25 23.86
C ILE A 336 7.40 33.29 22.88
N ILE A 337 7.44 32.91 21.61
CA ILE A 337 7.83 33.76 20.48
C ILE A 337 6.57 34.04 19.68
N ASP A 338 6.09 35.27 19.78
CA ASP A 338 4.92 35.78 19.09
C ASP A 338 5.38 36.63 17.90
N LEU A 339 4.90 36.28 16.71
CA LEU A 339 5.09 37.03 15.48
C LEU A 339 3.73 37.47 14.94
N ARG A 340 3.49 38.78 14.91
CA ARG A 340 2.21 39.37 14.49
C ARG A 340 2.38 40.09 13.16
N VAL A 341 1.69 39.62 12.13
CA VAL A 341 1.73 40.19 10.77
C VAL A 341 0.39 40.80 10.42
N ALA A 342 0.36 41.98 9.80
CA ALA A 342 -0.90 42.60 9.39
C ALA A 342 -1.61 41.78 8.28
N ASN A 343 -2.94 41.61 8.36
CA ASN A 343 -3.77 40.72 7.52
C ASN A 343 -3.86 41.08 6.01
N ASP A 344 -3.09 42.05 5.55
CA ASP A 344 -3.16 42.62 4.22
C ASP A 344 -2.63 41.66 3.15
N GLN A 345 -1.82 40.66 3.51
CA GLN A 345 -1.13 39.71 2.62
C GLN A 345 -1.01 38.31 3.25
N PRO A 346 -1.01 37.22 2.46
CA PRO A 346 -0.68 35.89 2.97
C PRO A 346 0.79 35.89 3.41
N PHE A 347 1.04 35.60 4.67
CA PHE A 347 2.37 35.48 5.25
C PHE A 347 2.57 34.06 5.75
N TYR A 348 3.66 33.43 5.32
CA TYR A 348 4.06 32.10 5.77
C TYR A 348 5.34 32.26 6.57
N GLY A 349 5.18 32.47 7.87
CA GLY A 349 6.23 32.62 8.87
C GLY A 349 6.77 31.30 9.36
N ILE A 350 8.04 31.00 9.11
CA ILE A 350 8.76 29.94 9.83
C ILE A 350 9.60 30.63 10.90
N ILE A 351 9.51 30.13 12.15
CA ILE A 351 10.35 30.59 13.27
C ILE A 351 11.29 29.43 13.61
N ALA A 352 12.52 29.47 13.12
CA ALA A 352 13.52 28.46 13.45
C ALA A 352 14.40 28.92 14.62
N LEU A 353 14.59 28.07 15.64
CA LEU A 353 15.46 28.31 16.79
C LEU A 353 16.81 27.61 16.56
N GLN A 354 17.78 28.33 16.03
CA GLN A 354 19.12 27.80 15.81
C GLN A 354 20.04 28.12 17.00
N ASN A 355 20.45 27.10 17.76
CA ASN A 355 21.70 27.16 18.53
C ASN A 355 22.84 26.51 17.72
N ASP A 356 24.09 26.77 18.12
CA ASP A 356 25.27 26.30 17.38
C ASP A 356 25.48 24.77 17.48
N GLU A 357 24.79 24.06 18.40
CA GLU A 357 24.95 22.60 18.62
C GLU A 357 23.72 21.72 18.29
N THR A 358 22.47 22.17 18.52
CA THR A 358 21.26 21.31 18.42
C THR A 358 20.26 21.68 17.32
N ARG A 359 20.38 22.86 16.67
CA ARG A 359 19.61 23.31 15.48
C ARG A 359 18.13 22.84 15.45
N GLN A 360 17.24 23.45 16.23
CA GLN A 360 15.81 23.11 16.23
C GLN A 360 15.01 24.01 15.25
N TYR A 361 14.01 23.45 14.57
CA TYR A 361 13.31 24.16 13.49
C TYR A 361 11.79 24.16 13.68
N GLY A 362 11.26 25.25 14.26
CA GLY A 362 9.85 25.54 14.59
C GLY A 362 8.91 25.84 13.44
N PHE A 363 7.77 25.14 13.40
CA PHE A 363 6.60 25.58 12.65
C PHE A 363 5.57 26.17 13.61
N PRO A 364 5.41 27.49 13.63
CA PRO A 364 4.54 28.14 14.61
C PRO A 364 3.07 27.82 14.34
N SER A 365 2.31 27.65 15.42
CA SER A 365 0.85 27.64 15.36
C SER A 365 0.32 28.97 14.83
N VAL A 366 -0.69 28.93 13.95
CA VAL A 366 -1.25 30.11 13.28
C VAL A 366 -2.67 30.38 13.77
N SER A 367 -2.94 31.61 14.20
CA SER A 367 -4.29 32.10 14.49
C SER A 367 -4.58 33.40 13.77
N GLU A 368 -5.74 33.50 13.12
CA GLU A 368 -6.19 34.71 12.44
C GLU A 368 -7.20 35.48 13.31
N ASP A 369 -6.91 36.75 13.60
CA ASP A 369 -7.80 37.67 14.32
C ASP A 369 -8.06 38.92 13.46
N ALA A 370 -9.05 39.74 13.84
CA ALA A 370 -9.45 40.93 13.08
C ALA A 370 -8.34 41.99 12.94
N GLY A 371 -7.49 41.83 11.92
CA GLY A 371 -6.45 42.78 11.50
C GLY A 371 -5.03 42.23 11.50
N TYR A 372 -4.77 41.03 12.04
CA TYR A 372 -3.44 40.40 12.04
C TYR A 372 -3.49 38.86 12.07
N THR A 373 -2.43 38.24 11.53
CA THR A 373 -2.09 36.83 11.66
C THR A 373 -1.05 36.70 12.77
N LEU A 374 -1.32 35.85 13.75
CA LEU A 374 -0.39 35.53 14.83
C LEU A 374 0.23 34.16 14.56
N HIS A 375 1.54 34.14 14.44
CA HIS A 375 2.38 32.94 14.48
C HIS A 375 2.97 32.84 15.89
N ARG A 376 2.68 31.76 16.60
CA ARG A 376 3.19 31.51 17.95
C ARG A 376 4.00 30.23 18.00
N LEU A 377 5.21 30.35 18.52
CA LEU A 377 6.07 29.24 18.91
C LEU A 377 6.32 29.29 20.42
N ILE A 378 6.31 28.14 21.08
CA ILE A 378 6.71 27.96 22.47
C ILE A 378 7.88 27.00 22.46
N VAL A 379 9.03 27.40 22.98
CA VAL A 379 10.24 26.57 22.95
C VAL A 379 10.89 26.49 24.30
N ARG A 380 11.54 25.36 24.58
CA ARG A 380 12.42 25.17 25.72
C ARG A 380 13.86 25.46 25.30
N ALA A 381 14.56 26.33 26.02
CA ALA A 381 15.97 26.60 25.73
C ALA A 381 16.84 25.43 26.21
N PRO A 382 17.57 24.73 25.32
CA PRO A 382 18.37 23.56 25.70
C PRO A 382 19.62 23.92 26.52
N GLU A 383 20.06 25.17 26.46
CA GLU A 383 21.27 25.66 27.12
C GLU A 383 21.16 27.17 27.42
N SER A 384 21.98 27.63 28.36
CA SER A 384 22.08 29.05 28.72
C SER A 384 23.02 29.76 27.74
N ASP A 385 22.51 30.21 26.60
CA ASP A 385 23.30 30.90 25.55
C ASP A 385 22.43 31.81 24.67
N HIS A 386 23.05 32.42 23.67
CA HIS A 386 22.37 33.12 22.58
C HIS A 386 21.70 32.12 21.63
N HIS A 387 20.39 32.25 21.50
CA HIS A 387 19.59 31.49 20.55
C HIS A 387 19.24 32.37 19.35
N ARG A 388 19.41 31.83 18.14
CA ARG A 388 19.10 32.54 16.90
C ARG A 388 17.68 32.23 16.45
N LEU A 389 16.95 33.25 16.04
CA LEU A 389 15.63 33.14 15.43
C LEU A 389 15.70 33.54 13.98
N GLN A 390 15.14 32.71 13.13
CA GLN A 390 14.89 33.02 11.73
C GLN A 390 13.43 33.33 11.56
N VAL A 391 13.08 34.45 10.94
CA VAL A 391 11.73 34.70 10.44
C VAL A 391 11.79 34.64 8.93
N VAL A 392 11.03 33.74 8.32
CA VAL A 392 10.94 33.62 6.87
C VAL A 392 9.58 34.08 6.41
N GLY A 393 9.50 34.93 5.39
CA GLY A 393 8.25 35.40 4.81
C GLY A 393 8.12 35.08 3.33
N HIS A 394 6.95 34.58 2.93
CA HIS A 394 6.54 34.56 1.52
C HIS A 394 5.43 35.59 1.29
N VAL A 395 5.80 36.85 1.07
CA VAL A 395 4.85 37.95 0.87
C VAL A 395 4.97 38.58 -0.52
N TYR A 396 3.84 39.01 -1.07
CA TYR A 396 3.81 39.76 -2.32
C TYR A 396 3.92 41.27 -2.04
N GLY A 397 5.15 41.75 -1.84
CA GLY A 397 5.45 43.14 -1.47
C GLY A 397 5.92 43.24 -0.02
N HIS A 398 5.65 44.38 0.63
CA HIS A 398 6.11 44.64 2.00
C HIS A 398 5.04 44.29 3.04
N ALA A 399 5.39 43.50 4.07
CA ALA A 399 4.48 43.13 5.15
C ALA A 399 5.08 43.48 6.52
N PRO A 400 4.59 44.53 7.21
CA PRO A 400 5.07 44.87 8.53
C PRO A 400 4.65 43.81 9.55
N TYR A 401 5.57 43.48 10.46
CA TYR A 401 5.33 42.57 11.56
C TYR A 401 5.88 43.08 12.89
N THR A 402 5.46 42.46 13.98
CA THR A 402 6.01 42.67 15.32
C THR A 402 6.43 41.33 15.89
N LEU A 403 7.70 41.21 16.26
CA LEU A 403 8.28 40.06 16.95
C LEU A 403 8.38 40.36 18.45
N SER A 404 7.91 39.44 19.28
CA SER A 404 8.05 39.54 20.73
C SER A 404 8.42 38.20 21.34
N ILE A 405 9.39 38.23 22.26
CA ILE A 405 9.85 37.06 23.01
C ILE A 405 9.53 37.30 24.47
N THR A 406 8.85 36.37 25.11
CA THR A 406 8.53 36.43 26.54
C THR A 406 8.84 35.10 27.20
N GLU A 407 9.53 35.13 28.34
CA GLU A 407 9.69 33.95 29.18
C GLU A 407 8.33 33.47 29.70
N ALA A 408 8.14 32.15 29.75
CA ALA A 408 6.95 31.48 30.23
C ALA A 408 7.32 30.44 31.28
N GLU A 409 6.48 30.35 32.32
CA GLU A 409 6.54 29.25 33.29
C GLU A 409 5.63 28.13 32.78
N ILE A 410 6.24 27.14 32.13
CA ILE A 410 5.59 25.90 31.66
C ILE A 410 6.19 24.76 32.47
N GLU A 411 5.33 23.97 33.10
CA GLU A 411 5.71 22.73 33.78
C GLU A 411 5.59 21.61 32.74
N ASP A 412 6.71 20.93 32.50
CA ASP A 412 6.83 19.75 31.64
C ASP A 412 6.40 18.52 32.46
N ASP A 413 5.37 17.82 31.99
CA ASP A 413 4.81 16.65 32.67
C ASP A 413 5.66 15.38 32.49
N HIS A 414 6.44 15.29 31.41
CA HIS A 414 7.18 14.12 30.98
C HIS A 414 8.50 14.49 30.29
N GLY A 415 9.62 14.21 30.97
CA GLY A 415 10.93 14.66 30.50
C GLY A 415 11.36 14.22 29.09
N ASP A 416 12.08 15.12 28.43
CA ASP A 416 12.60 15.07 27.05
C ASP A 416 13.66 13.98 26.76
N THR A 417 14.18 13.28 27.77
CA THR A 417 15.36 12.42 27.63
C THR A 417 15.21 11.05 28.29
N PRO A 418 16.02 10.04 27.90
CA PRO A 418 16.04 8.77 28.61
C PRO A 418 16.45 8.86 30.10
N THR A 419 17.04 9.97 30.53
CA THR A 419 17.48 10.17 31.92
C THR A 419 16.40 10.69 32.86
N ASP A 420 15.45 11.46 32.35
CA ASP A 420 14.27 12.00 33.05
C ASP A 420 12.96 11.32 32.64
N ALA A 421 13.04 10.33 31.74
CA ALA A 421 11.90 9.57 31.26
C ALA A 421 10.96 9.02 32.34
N THR A 422 9.66 9.15 32.08
CA THR A 422 8.58 8.65 32.91
C THR A 422 8.52 7.12 32.85
N LEU A 423 8.41 6.45 34.01
CA LEU A 423 8.27 4.99 34.06
C LEU A 423 6.83 4.60 33.72
N ALA A 424 6.64 3.93 32.59
CA ALA A 424 5.36 3.40 32.16
C ALA A 424 5.20 1.92 32.56
N ALA A 425 4.05 1.58 33.15
CA ALA A 425 3.71 0.20 33.48
C ALA A 425 2.77 -0.41 32.43
N VAL A 426 2.99 -1.70 32.14
CA VAL A 426 2.09 -2.46 31.25
C VAL A 426 0.70 -2.58 31.88
N GLY A 427 -0.33 -2.15 31.16
CA GLY A 427 -1.73 -2.12 31.56
C GLY A 427 -2.15 -0.80 32.22
N GLU A 428 -1.25 0.17 32.34
CA GLU A 428 -1.54 1.54 32.77
C GLU A 428 -1.83 2.43 31.56
N VAL A 429 -2.73 3.40 31.75
CA VAL A 429 -2.97 4.50 30.82
C VAL A 429 -2.40 5.76 31.47
N ILE A 430 -1.54 6.46 30.75
CA ILE A 430 -0.86 7.66 31.24
C ILE A 430 -1.44 8.85 30.49
N ASP A 431 -2.00 9.81 31.22
CA ASP A 431 -2.39 11.12 30.67
C ASP A 431 -1.12 11.96 30.50
N ALA A 432 -0.97 12.61 29.34
CA ALA A 432 0.21 13.34 28.92
C ALA A 432 -0.16 14.59 28.09
N GLU A 433 0.67 15.63 28.10
CA GLU A 433 0.52 16.83 27.26
C GLU A 433 1.86 17.22 26.62
N LEU A 434 1.87 17.44 25.30
CA LEU A 434 3.01 18.12 24.67
C LEU A 434 2.83 19.64 24.89
N GLU A 435 3.52 20.23 25.87
CA GLU A 435 3.21 21.59 26.34
C GLU A 435 3.90 22.69 25.54
N PHE A 436 4.99 22.36 24.86
CA PHE A 436 5.74 23.28 24.01
C PHE A 436 6.04 22.66 22.64
N ASP A 437 6.41 23.50 21.67
CA ASP A 437 6.83 23.00 20.36
C ASP A 437 8.19 22.28 20.51
N PHE A 438 8.36 21.15 19.81
CA PHE A 438 9.51 20.21 19.94
C PHE A 438 9.55 19.36 21.19
N ASP A 439 8.52 19.47 22.02
CA ASP A 439 8.39 18.61 23.18
C ASP A 439 8.43 17.13 22.78
N THR A 440 9.15 16.35 23.57
CA THR A 440 9.33 14.92 23.34
C THR A 440 9.18 14.18 24.65
N ASP A 441 7.97 13.75 24.95
CA ASP A 441 7.75 12.92 26.13
C ASP A 441 8.46 11.57 25.98
N VAL A 442 9.40 11.32 26.89
CA VAL A 442 10.12 10.05 26.93
C VAL A 442 9.56 9.19 28.05
N PHE A 443 9.16 7.97 27.67
CA PHE A 443 8.73 6.94 28.59
C PHE A 443 9.69 5.75 28.55
N VAL A 444 9.75 5.02 29.66
CA VAL A 444 10.52 3.78 29.78
C VAL A 444 9.65 2.69 30.36
N PHE A 445 9.71 1.49 29.79
CA PHE A 445 9.01 0.34 30.35
C PHE A 445 9.93 -0.90 30.34
N GLU A 446 9.59 -1.87 31.19
CA GLU A 446 10.28 -3.16 31.26
C GLU A 446 9.51 -4.18 30.42
N ALA A 447 10.13 -4.68 29.36
CA ALA A 447 9.59 -5.76 28.56
C ALA A 447 10.16 -7.11 29.02
N GLU A 448 9.32 -8.13 29.00
CA GLU A 448 9.74 -9.54 29.06
C GLU A 448 9.98 -10.08 27.65
N ALA A 449 11.05 -10.86 27.49
CA ALA A 449 11.35 -11.57 26.25
C ALA A 449 10.14 -12.39 25.79
N ASP A 450 9.93 -12.40 24.48
CA ASP A 450 8.94 -13.23 23.81
C ASP A 450 7.49 -12.89 24.17
N ARG A 451 7.26 -11.62 24.52
CA ARG A 451 5.93 -11.06 24.71
C ARG A 451 5.66 -10.01 23.64
N THR A 452 4.46 -10.05 23.07
CA THR A 452 3.97 -8.98 22.21
C THR A 452 3.36 -7.88 23.06
N TYR A 453 3.75 -6.64 22.74
CA TYR A 453 3.22 -5.42 23.31
C TYR A 453 2.55 -4.63 22.20
N LEU A 454 1.41 -4.05 22.53
CA LEU A 454 0.77 -3.01 21.76
C LEU A 454 0.95 -1.72 22.56
N ILE A 455 1.56 -0.74 21.91
CA ILE A 455 1.82 0.59 22.43
C ILE A 455 1.02 1.54 21.55
N GLU A 456 0.10 2.31 22.13
CA GLU A 456 -0.70 3.28 21.39
C GLU A 456 -0.70 4.64 22.09
N THR A 457 -0.80 5.69 21.30
CA THR A 457 -1.32 6.97 21.76
C THR A 457 -2.81 7.05 21.46
N VAL A 458 -3.57 7.73 22.32
CA VAL A 458 -4.93 8.17 22.00
C VAL A 458 -4.94 9.68 22.07
N LEU A 459 -5.24 10.33 20.95
CA LEU A 459 -5.23 11.78 20.88
C LEU A 459 -6.48 12.39 21.52
N GLU A 460 -6.28 13.41 22.35
CA GLU A 460 -7.36 14.21 22.90
C GLU A 460 -7.42 15.57 22.21
N THR A 461 -6.55 16.50 22.61
CA THR A 461 -6.41 17.82 21.96
C THR A 461 -5.20 17.91 21.05
N LEU A 462 -4.25 16.96 21.17
CA LEU A 462 -3.12 16.83 20.26
C LEU A 462 -3.61 16.49 18.83
N TYR A 463 -3.03 17.14 17.83
CA TYR A 463 -3.46 17.00 16.44
C TYR A 463 -2.99 15.68 15.79
N SER A 464 -1.73 15.32 16.05
CA SER A 464 -1.13 14.07 15.59
C SER A 464 -0.02 13.67 16.55
N SER A 465 0.26 12.37 16.60
CA SER A 465 1.42 11.85 17.32
C SER A 465 2.32 11.00 16.43
N THR A 466 3.60 10.93 16.77
CA THR A 466 4.56 9.95 16.29
C THR A 466 5.07 9.17 17.48
N LEU A 467 5.09 7.85 17.37
CA LEU A 467 5.53 6.94 18.42
C LEU A 467 6.78 6.20 17.97
N SER A 468 7.88 6.36 18.71
CA SER A 468 9.13 5.65 18.47
C SER A 468 9.42 4.69 19.60
N LEU A 469 9.65 3.42 19.28
CA LEU A 469 10.14 2.40 20.21
C LEU A 469 11.62 2.17 19.97
N GLU A 470 12.43 2.44 20.98
CA GLU A 470 13.88 2.31 20.95
C GLU A 470 14.37 1.30 22.02
N HIS A 471 15.46 0.61 21.72
CA HIS A 471 16.23 -0.09 22.74
C HIS A 471 16.95 0.93 23.63
N ASN A 472 17.24 0.58 24.89
CA ASN A 472 17.94 1.47 25.84
C ASN A 472 19.36 1.89 25.41
N SER A 473 19.91 1.33 24.33
CA SER A 473 21.14 1.83 23.67
C SER A 473 20.92 3.02 22.73
N GLY A 474 19.67 3.43 22.50
CA GLY A 474 19.27 4.43 21.51
C GLY A 474 19.10 3.88 20.09
N GLU A 475 18.99 2.57 19.93
CA GLU A 475 18.69 1.94 18.63
C GLU A 475 17.17 1.97 18.40
N LEU A 476 16.74 2.55 17.28
CA LEU A 476 15.33 2.54 16.87
C LEU A 476 14.92 1.13 16.42
N LEU A 477 13.87 0.60 17.04
CA LEU A 477 13.34 -0.75 16.78
C LEU A 477 12.09 -0.70 15.91
N LYS A 478 11.17 0.21 16.25
CA LYS A 478 9.92 0.44 15.54
C LYS A 478 9.55 1.92 15.66
N GLN A 479 8.84 2.42 14.66
CA GLN A 479 8.31 3.77 14.68
C GLN A 479 7.01 3.76 13.90
N ASP A 480 6.00 4.42 14.43
CA ASP A 480 4.78 4.71 13.71
C ASP A 480 4.52 6.22 13.71
N TYR A 481 4.06 6.71 12.57
CA TYR A 481 3.95 8.12 12.25
C TYR A 481 2.51 8.65 12.23
N ASN A 482 1.49 7.78 12.26
CA ASN A 482 0.03 8.08 12.37
C ASN A 482 -0.84 7.11 11.53
N ASP A 483 -0.74 5.80 11.76
CA ASP A 483 -1.39 4.80 10.89
C ASP A 483 -2.93 4.74 10.94
N ASP A 484 -3.59 5.31 11.97
CA ASP A 484 -5.04 5.20 12.14
C ASP A 484 -5.76 6.58 12.17
N ASP A 485 -6.82 6.74 11.36
CA ASP A 485 -7.79 7.85 11.50
C ASP A 485 -8.57 7.68 12.83
N PRO A 486 -8.38 8.54 13.85
CA PRO A 486 -7.87 9.91 13.78
C PRO A 486 -6.49 10.10 14.45
N GLY A 487 -5.42 10.18 13.64
CA GLY A 487 -4.10 10.76 13.97
C GLY A 487 -3.24 10.06 15.04
N SER A 488 -3.75 8.98 15.62
CA SER A 488 -3.10 8.24 16.72
C SER A 488 -1.98 7.36 16.17
N ALA A 489 -0.92 7.15 16.95
CA ALA A 489 0.20 6.31 16.56
C ALA A 489 0.20 5.00 17.36
N ARG A 490 0.47 3.89 16.68
CA ARG A 490 0.39 2.54 17.22
C ARG A 490 1.57 1.69 16.80
N VAL A 491 2.18 1.02 17.78
CA VAL A 491 3.27 0.06 17.56
C VAL A 491 2.88 -1.29 18.16
N VAL A 492 2.88 -2.32 17.33
CA VAL A 492 2.81 -3.72 17.74
C VAL A 492 4.22 -4.33 17.62
N TRP A 493 4.73 -4.85 18.73
CA TRP A 493 6.12 -5.31 18.81
C TRP A 493 6.30 -6.48 19.77
N THR A 494 6.97 -7.53 19.30
CA THR A 494 7.37 -8.68 20.12
C THR A 494 8.80 -8.49 20.62
N ALA A 495 8.98 -8.52 21.95
CA ALA A 495 10.26 -8.25 22.58
C ALA A 495 11.27 -9.38 22.31
N PRO A 496 12.43 -9.11 21.68
CA PRO A 496 13.43 -10.13 21.40
C PRO A 496 14.21 -10.56 22.65
N SER A 497 14.17 -9.75 23.71
CA SER A 497 14.83 -10.03 25.00
C SER A 497 14.17 -9.24 26.13
N SER A 498 14.35 -9.69 27.37
CA SER A 498 13.86 -8.96 28.54
C SER A 498 14.77 -7.78 28.86
N GLY A 499 14.19 -6.63 29.17
CA GLY A 499 14.93 -5.44 29.57
C GLY A 499 14.14 -4.14 29.42
N ARG A 500 14.85 -3.02 29.57
CA ARG A 500 14.27 -1.68 29.42
C ARG A 500 14.23 -1.25 27.97
N PHE A 501 13.09 -0.72 27.57
CA PHE A 501 12.85 -0.11 26.27
C PHE A 501 12.34 1.31 26.48
N VAL A 502 12.67 2.18 25.52
CA VAL A 502 12.36 3.61 25.55
C VAL A 502 11.27 3.85 24.52
N ILE A 503 10.21 4.54 24.93
CA ILE A 503 9.17 5.05 24.04
C ILE A 503 9.37 6.56 23.97
N LYS A 504 9.38 7.12 22.77
CA LYS A 504 9.33 8.57 22.57
C LYS A 504 8.05 8.90 21.86
N VAL A 505 7.27 9.78 22.47
CA VAL A 505 6.12 10.38 21.82
C VAL A 505 6.51 11.78 21.41
N ARG A 506 6.14 12.12 20.18
CA ARG A 506 6.21 13.48 19.63
C ARG A 506 4.89 13.77 18.97
N GLY A 507 4.63 15.02 18.66
CA GLY A 507 3.42 15.40 17.95
C GLY A 507 3.60 16.66 17.13
N ILE A 508 2.60 16.94 16.31
CA ILE A 508 2.51 18.22 15.61
C ILE A 508 1.77 19.20 16.49
N GLY A 509 2.48 20.28 16.83
CA GLY A 509 1.97 21.26 17.76
C GLY A 509 1.89 20.69 19.17
N ARG A 510 0.95 21.25 19.93
CA ARG A 510 0.83 21.05 21.37
C ARG A 510 -0.55 20.48 21.68
N GLY A 511 -0.65 19.71 22.75
CA GLY A 511 -1.94 19.20 23.21
C GLY A 511 -1.84 17.88 23.96
N GLU A 512 -2.98 17.50 24.50
CA GLU A 512 -3.16 16.34 25.37
C GLU A 512 -3.32 15.06 24.55
N TYR A 513 -2.75 13.98 25.07
CA TYR A 513 -2.91 12.62 24.59
C TYR A 513 -2.78 11.64 25.77
N THR A 514 -3.13 10.37 25.55
CA THR A 514 -2.83 9.31 26.52
C THR A 514 -1.91 8.27 25.91
N LEU A 515 -0.91 7.78 26.65
CA LEU A 515 -0.09 6.63 26.28
C LEU A 515 -0.61 5.38 26.98
N ALA A 516 -0.84 4.31 26.21
CA ALA A 516 -1.20 3.00 26.75
C ALA A 516 -0.26 1.92 26.22
N ILE A 517 0.20 1.07 27.14
CA ILE A 517 1.01 -0.12 26.82
C ILE A 517 0.25 -1.33 27.34
N TRP A 518 -0.09 -2.30 26.50
CA TRP A 518 -0.65 -3.55 26.98
C TRP A 518 -0.14 -4.74 26.19
N GLN A 519 -0.32 -5.92 26.78
CA GLN A 519 -0.11 -7.19 26.09
C GLN A 519 -1.46 -7.63 25.55
N PRO A 520 -1.67 -7.66 24.22
CA PRO A 520 -2.86 -8.29 23.69
C PRO A 520 -2.90 -9.77 24.12
N PRO A 521 -4.08 -10.33 24.40
CA PRO A 521 -4.23 -11.78 24.43
C PRO A 521 -3.77 -12.31 23.07
N ASP A 522 -2.90 -13.32 23.10
CA ASP A 522 -2.33 -13.97 21.91
C ASP A 522 -2.38 -15.47 22.16
N ASP A 523 -3.09 -16.22 21.30
CA ASP A 523 -3.21 -17.67 21.41
C ASP A 523 -2.02 -18.43 20.80
N HIS A 524 -1.26 -17.80 19.91
CA HIS A 524 -0.13 -18.37 19.21
C HIS A 524 0.98 -17.34 18.95
N SER A 525 2.11 -17.49 19.64
CA SER A 525 3.27 -16.59 19.54
C SER A 525 3.69 -16.26 18.10
N ASN A 526 4.02 -14.98 17.87
CA ASN A 526 4.62 -14.48 16.62
C ASN A 526 6.10 -14.87 16.42
N SER A 527 6.67 -15.61 17.38
CA SER A 527 8.10 -15.69 17.60
C SER A 527 8.63 -17.11 17.55
N SER A 528 9.79 -17.30 16.93
CA SER A 528 10.44 -18.61 16.80
C SER A 528 10.99 -19.16 18.11
N TRP A 529 10.94 -18.41 19.21
CA TRP A 529 11.33 -18.89 20.54
C TRP A 529 10.29 -19.82 21.16
N THR A 530 8.98 -19.55 20.97
CA THR A 530 7.88 -20.35 21.51
C THR A 530 6.80 -20.69 20.47
N PRO A 531 7.17 -21.25 19.30
CA PRO A 531 6.20 -21.61 18.27
C PRO A 531 5.25 -22.69 18.79
N THR A 532 4.00 -22.63 18.34
CA THR A 532 3.01 -23.65 18.66
C THR A 532 3.30 -24.92 17.88
N SER A 533 3.31 -26.08 18.53
CA SER A 533 3.50 -27.34 17.80
C SER A 533 2.26 -27.66 16.94
N LEU A 534 2.47 -27.88 15.64
CA LEU A 534 1.43 -28.32 14.71
C LEU A 534 1.53 -29.84 14.48
N PRO A 535 0.69 -30.65 15.13
CA PRO A 535 0.71 -32.10 14.94
C PRO A 535 0.21 -32.51 13.55
N LEU A 536 0.88 -33.48 12.93
CA LEU A 536 0.39 -34.12 11.71
C LEU A 536 -0.95 -34.84 11.97
N SER A 537 -1.92 -34.63 11.09
CA SER A 537 -3.26 -35.20 11.10
C SER A 537 -4.18 -34.75 12.24
N ALA A 538 -3.89 -33.61 12.87
CA ALA A 538 -4.81 -32.94 13.77
C ALA A 538 -4.91 -31.45 13.41
N SER A 539 -6.04 -30.84 13.77
CA SER A 539 -6.28 -29.43 13.56
C SER A 539 -6.04 -28.65 14.85
N VAL A 540 -5.40 -27.49 14.74
CA VAL A 540 -5.21 -26.54 15.84
C VAL A 540 -6.09 -25.32 15.55
N ALA A 541 -6.88 -24.91 16.54
CA ALA A 541 -7.67 -23.69 16.43
C ALA A 541 -6.78 -22.50 16.81
N GLY A 542 -6.85 -21.42 16.04
CA GLY A 542 -6.13 -20.17 16.28
C GLY A 542 -7.00 -18.95 16.02
N LYS A 543 -6.49 -17.79 16.38
CA LYS A 543 -7.16 -16.50 16.21
C LYS A 543 -6.13 -15.42 15.97
N ILE A 544 -6.24 -14.75 14.82
CA ILE A 544 -5.55 -13.49 14.57
C ILE A 544 -6.18 -12.46 15.53
N ASP A 545 -5.49 -12.15 16.62
CA ASP A 545 -6.02 -11.45 17.78
C ASP A 545 -6.03 -9.92 17.58
N TYR A 546 -5.10 -9.42 16.78
CA TYR A 546 -4.94 -8.00 16.41
C TYR A 546 -4.38 -7.86 15.00
N VAL A 547 -4.49 -6.65 14.42
CA VAL A 547 -3.90 -6.36 13.11
C VAL A 547 -2.37 -6.53 13.19
N GLY A 548 -1.80 -7.26 12.23
CA GLY A 548 -0.37 -7.58 12.19
C GLY A 548 0.04 -8.82 13.00
N ASP A 549 -0.91 -9.47 13.68
CA ASP A 549 -0.67 -10.72 14.40
C ASP A 549 -0.32 -11.88 13.44
N ARG A 550 0.59 -12.75 13.86
CA ARG A 550 1.22 -13.79 13.01
C ARG A 550 1.45 -15.07 13.79
N ASP A 551 0.43 -15.90 13.87
CA ASP A 551 0.50 -17.16 14.59
C ASP A 551 1.59 -18.09 14.01
N LEU A 552 2.63 -18.34 14.80
CA LEU A 552 3.75 -19.19 14.40
C LEU A 552 3.57 -20.61 14.91
N PHE A 553 3.63 -21.56 13.98
CA PHE A 553 3.61 -22.99 14.23
C PHE A 553 4.92 -23.66 13.82
N VAL A 554 5.19 -24.83 14.37
CA VAL A 554 6.34 -25.67 14.02
C VAL A 554 5.97 -27.14 13.97
N PHE A 555 6.52 -27.87 12.99
CA PHE A 555 6.54 -29.33 13.00
C PHE A 555 7.82 -29.89 12.37
N GLU A 556 8.10 -31.16 12.65
CA GLU A 556 9.24 -31.88 12.06
C GLU A 556 8.81 -32.55 10.75
N ALA A 557 9.44 -32.13 9.64
CA ALA A 557 9.28 -32.77 8.35
C ALA A 557 10.45 -33.71 8.07
N GLU A 558 10.20 -34.78 7.33
CA GLU A 558 11.21 -35.72 6.85
C GLU A 558 11.54 -35.43 5.38
N GLN A 559 12.83 -35.50 5.05
CA GLN A 559 13.32 -35.30 3.69
C GLN A 559 12.55 -36.15 2.67
N ASN A 560 12.24 -35.54 1.53
CA ASN A 560 11.54 -36.10 0.37
C ASN A 560 10.06 -36.46 0.58
N ASN A 561 9.49 -36.22 1.75
CA ASN A 561 8.05 -36.35 1.97
C ASN A 561 7.32 -35.06 1.59
N SER A 562 6.10 -35.21 1.09
CA SER A 562 5.21 -34.10 0.77
C SER A 562 4.20 -33.87 1.88
N TYR A 563 3.88 -32.61 2.11
CA TYR A 563 3.01 -32.14 3.16
C TYR A 563 2.02 -31.14 2.60
N GLU A 564 0.80 -31.21 3.10
CA GLU A 564 -0.26 -30.25 2.88
C GLU A 564 -0.58 -29.56 4.19
N ILE A 565 -0.59 -28.23 4.18
CA ILE A 565 -1.14 -27.41 5.25
C ILE A 565 -2.34 -26.67 4.70
N THR A 566 -3.43 -26.69 5.47
CA THR A 566 -4.68 -26.02 5.11
C THR A 566 -5.11 -25.13 6.26
N VAL A 567 -5.48 -23.90 5.94
CA VAL A 567 -6.19 -22.98 6.83
C VAL A 567 -7.67 -23.02 6.48
N SER A 568 -8.51 -23.26 7.49
CA SER A 568 -9.96 -23.16 7.39
C SER A 568 -10.42 -21.92 8.14
N LEU A 569 -10.99 -20.96 7.43
CA LEU A 569 -11.50 -19.72 8.02
C LEU A 569 -12.70 -20.00 8.94
N GLY A 570 -12.71 -19.33 10.09
CA GLY A 570 -13.85 -19.26 11.00
C GLY A 570 -14.55 -17.91 10.88
N THR A 571 -14.14 -16.94 11.70
CA THR A 571 -14.56 -15.53 11.56
C THR A 571 -13.52 -14.66 10.89
N LEU A 572 -12.31 -15.19 10.65
CA LEU A 572 -11.29 -14.52 9.87
C LEU A 572 -11.76 -14.39 8.41
N SER A 573 -11.64 -13.20 7.82
CA SER A 573 -12.09 -12.92 6.46
C SER A 573 -11.20 -13.52 5.40
N ASP A 574 -9.89 -13.51 5.65
CA ASP A 574 -8.86 -13.85 4.69
C ASP A 574 -7.58 -14.25 5.44
N SER A 575 -6.87 -15.26 4.96
CA SER A 575 -5.63 -15.77 5.54
C SER A 575 -4.48 -15.73 4.54
N GLU A 576 -3.25 -15.64 5.04
CA GLU A 576 -2.04 -15.92 4.28
C GLU A 576 -1.22 -16.98 5.02
N LEU A 577 -0.69 -17.96 4.30
CA LEU A 577 0.07 -19.08 4.84
C LEU A 577 1.46 -19.13 4.25
N ASN A 578 2.48 -19.07 5.09
CA ASN A 578 3.88 -19.22 4.68
C ASN A 578 4.55 -20.39 5.42
N VAL A 579 5.43 -21.11 4.72
CA VAL A 579 6.25 -22.21 5.25
C VAL A 579 7.72 -21.86 5.04
N GLY A 580 8.53 -21.92 6.09
CA GLY A 580 9.93 -21.54 6.07
C GLY A 580 10.82 -22.39 6.96
N ILE A 581 12.12 -22.08 6.97
CA ILE A 581 13.14 -22.84 7.73
C ILE A 581 13.67 -22.09 8.96
N GLY A 582 13.06 -20.95 9.30
CA GLY A 582 13.36 -20.18 10.51
C GLY A 582 14.51 -19.16 10.38
N ASP A 583 15.05 -18.95 9.18
CA ASP A 583 16.07 -17.94 8.87
C ASP A 583 15.50 -16.70 8.15
N GLY A 584 14.17 -16.60 8.08
CA GLY A 584 13.45 -15.56 7.32
C GLY A 584 13.19 -15.92 5.86
N SER A 585 13.67 -17.06 5.36
CA SER A 585 13.33 -17.55 4.02
C SER A 585 12.08 -18.45 4.03
N TRP A 586 11.20 -18.20 3.05
CA TRP A 586 10.02 -19.02 2.77
C TRP A 586 10.35 -20.03 1.67
N VAL A 587 9.94 -21.28 1.88
CA VAL A 587 10.05 -22.38 0.91
C VAL A 587 8.74 -22.63 0.17
N ALA A 588 7.62 -22.15 0.72
CA ALA A 588 6.31 -22.18 0.09
C ALA A 588 5.41 -21.12 0.73
N SER A 589 4.50 -20.53 -0.04
CA SER A 589 3.52 -19.55 0.41
C SER A 589 2.22 -19.72 -0.38
N ASN A 590 1.09 -19.39 0.24
CA ASN A 590 -0.18 -19.22 -0.47
C ASN A 590 -1.09 -18.29 0.35
N ASP A 591 -1.75 -17.34 -0.30
CA ASP A 591 -2.82 -16.53 0.26
C ASP A 591 -4.18 -17.21 0.05
N ASP A 592 -4.51 -17.62 -1.18
CA ASP A 592 -5.84 -18.12 -1.51
C ASP A 592 -5.88 -19.55 -2.07
N ASP A 593 -6.93 -20.32 -1.73
CA ASP A 593 -7.18 -21.64 -2.31
C ASP A 593 -8.48 -21.62 -3.12
N ARG A 594 -8.35 -21.77 -4.44
CA ARG A 594 -9.44 -22.10 -5.37
C ARG A 594 -10.61 -21.10 -5.35
N GLY A 595 -10.31 -19.80 -5.27
CA GLY A 595 -11.30 -18.72 -5.25
C GLY A 595 -12.01 -18.56 -3.90
N SER A 596 -11.40 -19.07 -2.84
CA SER A 596 -11.74 -18.82 -1.45
C SER A 596 -10.57 -18.08 -0.81
N LEU A 597 -10.87 -17.15 0.11
CA LEU A 597 -9.90 -16.37 0.89
C LEU A 597 -9.11 -17.20 1.93
N SER A 598 -9.08 -18.52 1.76
CA SER A 598 -8.53 -19.49 2.71
C SER A 598 -7.25 -20.08 2.14
N SER A 599 -6.16 -20.06 2.89
CA SER A 599 -4.87 -20.48 2.35
C SER A 599 -4.66 -22.00 2.40
N ARG A 600 -3.97 -22.52 1.38
CA ARG A 600 -3.53 -23.92 1.33
C ARG A 600 -2.15 -24.03 0.69
N VAL A 601 -1.20 -24.66 1.38
CA VAL A 601 0.14 -24.92 0.85
C VAL A 601 0.37 -26.41 0.72
N VAL A 602 0.86 -26.86 -0.44
CA VAL A 602 1.40 -28.21 -0.62
C VAL A 602 2.85 -28.10 -1.04
N TRP A 603 3.75 -28.71 -0.29
CA TRP A 603 5.18 -28.66 -0.59
C TRP A 603 5.86 -29.99 -0.27
N ARG A 604 7.10 -30.14 -0.74
CA ARG A 604 7.96 -31.26 -0.41
C ARG A 604 9.12 -30.77 0.45
N ALA A 605 9.42 -31.49 1.53
CA ALA A 605 10.53 -31.15 2.39
C ALA A 605 11.87 -31.56 1.75
N ASP A 606 12.75 -30.59 1.51
CA ASP A 606 14.09 -30.83 0.95
C ASP A 606 15.02 -31.55 1.93
N ASP A 607 14.80 -31.41 3.23
CA ASP A 607 15.65 -31.98 4.28
C ASP A 607 14.82 -32.36 5.51
N SER A 608 15.30 -33.34 6.28
CA SER A 608 14.70 -33.71 7.56
C SER A 608 15.05 -32.66 8.61
N ARG A 609 14.11 -31.75 8.91
CA ARG A 609 14.30 -30.63 9.84
C ARG A 609 12.95 -30.11 10.37
N GLN A 610 13.03 -29.16 11.30
CA GLN A 610 11.87 -28.36 11.69
C GLN A 610 11.56 -27.33 10.60
N TYR A 611 10.29 -27.22 10.26
CA TYR A 611 9.74 -26.17 9.42
C TYR A 611 8.81 -25.29 10.25
N TYR A 612 8.89 -23.98 10.00
CA TYR A 612 8.10 -22.95 10.66
C TYR A 612 6.99 -22.51 9.72
N ILE A 613 5.79 -22.35 10.26
CA ILE A 613 4.58 -22.05 9.50
C ILE A 613 3.96 -20.81 10.12
N THR A 614 3.77 -19.76 9.34
CA THR A 614 3.04 -18.58 9.81
C THR A 614 1.67 -18.54 9.18
N VAL A 615 0.66 -18.29 10.00
CA VAL A 615 -0.65 -17.85 9.53
C VAL A 615 -0.75 -16.36 9.80
N TRP A 616 -1.05 -15.58 8.77
CA TRP A 616 -1.43 -14.19 8.87
C TRP A 616 -2.87 -14.04 8.38
N GLY A 617 -3.51 -12.90 8.61
CA GLY A 617 -4.82 -12.63 8.05
C GLY A 617 -5.10 -11.17 7.80
N ARG A 618 -5.95 -10.90 6.79
CA ARG A 618 -6.45 -9.55 6.52
C ARG A 618 -7.58 -9.24 7.50
N GLY A 619 -7.21 -8.62 8.62
CA GLY A 619 -8.12 -8.32 9.73
C GLY A 619 -7.98 -9.33 10.88
N THR A 620 -8.95 -9.33 11.80
CA THR A 620 -8.93 -10.21 12.98
C THR A 620 -10.01 -11.26 12.89
N GLY A 621 -9.77 -12.43 13.47
CA GLY A 621 -10.77 -13.50 13.49
C GLY A 621 -10.19 -14.87 13.74
N THR A 622 -11.08 -15.84 13.97
CA THR A 622 -10.69 -17.22 14.27
C THR A 622 -10.49 -18.02 12.99
N TYR A 623 -9.60 -18.99 13.03
CA TYR A 623 -9.38 -19.99 11.98
C TYR A 623 -9.00 -21.35 12.59
N THR A 624 -8.84 -22.36 11.74
CA THR A 624 -8.28 -23.66 12.13
C THR A 624 -7.21 -24.07 11.13
N ILE A 625 -6.02 -24.44 11.60
CA ILE A 625 -4.93 -24.94 10.77
C ILE A 625 -4.78 -26.45 10.93
N SER A 626 -4.50 -27.16 9.85
CA SER A 626 -4.15 -28.59 9.89
C SER A 626 -3.01 -28.89 8.95
N ALA A 627 -2.11 -29.80 9.37
CA ALA A 627 -1.06 -30.35 8.51
C ALA A 627 -1.28 -31.85 8.30
N ALA A 628 -1.07 -32.33 7.08
CA ALA A 628 -1.07 -33.74 6.74
C ALA A 628 0.12 -34.07 5.86
N GLN A 629 0.69 -35.26 6.05
CA GLN A 629 1.55 -35.83 5.02
C GLN A 629 0.65 -36.30 3.87
N VAL A 630 1.01 -35.94 2.65
CA VAL A 630 0.31 -36.33 1.42
C VAL A 630 1.22 -37.18 0.56
N ASP A 631 0.65 -37.78 -0.49
CA ASP A 631 1.45 -38.55 -1.44
C ASP A 631 2.53 -37.66 -2.07
N PRO A 632 3.70 -38.24 -2.41
CA PRO A 632 4.82 -37.46 -2.91
C PRO A 632 4.43 -36.68 -4.15
N LEU A 633 4.63 -35.35 -4.12
CA LEU A 633 4.51 -34.52 -5.31
C LEU A 633 5.42 -35.10 -6.41
N PRO A 634 4.94 -35.26 -7.66
CA PRO A 634 5.72 -35.84 -8.74
C PRO A 634 7.00 -35.03 -8.96
N MET A 635 8.16 -35.68 -8.81
CA MET A 635 9.44 -35.09 -9.19
C MET A 635 9.65 -35.14 -10.70
N VAL A 636 10.39 -34.17 -11.21
CA VAL A 636 11.13 -34.29 -12.47
C VAL A 636 11.98 -35.56 -12.42
N GLY A 637 11.59 -36.59 -13.18
CA GLY A 637 12.34 -37.84 -13.36
C GLY A 637 11.83 -39.07 -12.60
N ASP A 638 10.77 -38.99 -11.80
CA ASP A 638 10.20 -40.14 -11.06
C ASP A 638 9.01 -40.82 -11.77
N ALA A 639 8.81 -40.53 -13.06
CA ALA A 639 7.73 -41.11 -13.83
C ALA A 639 7.76 -42.65 -13.78
N ALA A 640 6.66 -43.25 -13.33
CA ALA A 640 6.56 -44.70 -13.22
C ALA A 640 6.68 -45.33 -14.61
N VAL A 641 7.66 -46.23 -14.79
CA VAL A 641 7.83 -46.94 -16.06
C VAL A 641 6.62 -47.83 -16.31
N LEU A 642 5.94 -47.61 -17.44
CA LEU A 642 4.72 -48.30 -17.84
C LEU A 642 5.00 -49.23 -19.03
N PRO A 643 5.16 -50.55 -18.81
CA PRO A 643 5.29 -51.50 -19.90
C PRO A 643 3.97 -51.63 -20.68
N PHE A 644 4.07 -51.74 -22.01
CA PHE A 644 2.89 -51.93 -22.85
C PHE A 644 2.00 -53.09 -22.41
N GLY A 645 0.69 -52.85 -22.40
CA GLY A 645 -0.33 -53.83 -22.02
C GLY A 645 -0.46 -54.10 -20.51
N THR A 646 0.29 -53.37 -19.66
CA THR A 646 0.19 -53.48 -18.20
C THR A 646 -0.75 -52.42 -17.65
N LEU A 647 -1.67 -52.84 -16.77
CA LEU A 647 -2.50 -51.91 -16.00
C LEU A 647 -1.67 -51.37 -14.83
N ALA A 648 -1.54 -50.04 -14.76
CA ALA A 648 -0.96 -49.34 -13.63
C ALA A 648 -2.08 -48.67 -12.81
N PRO A 649 -2.28 -49.09 -11.54
CA PRO A 649 -3.18 -48.38 -10.65
C PRO A 649 -2.56 -47.02 -10.27
N GLY A 650 -3.42 -46.01 -10.12
CA GLY A 650 -3.06 -44.68 -9.64
C GLY A 650 -4.22 -44.00 -8.91
N SER A 651 -3.92 -42.92 -8.21
CA SER A 651 -4.88 -42.09 -7.51
C SER A 651 -4.47 -40.64 -7.66
N LEU A 652 -5.43 -39.81 -8.08
CA LEU A 652 -5.31 -38.37 -7.91
C LEU A 652 -5.90 -38.06 -6.54
N ASP A 653 -5.13 -37.46 -5.64
CA ASP A 653 -5.53 -37.29 -4.25
C ASP A 653 -6.18 -35.93 -3.98
N PHE A 654 -5.92 -34.95 -4.84
CA PHE A 654 -6.53 -33.62 -4.78
C PHE A 654 -6.74 -33.03 -6.19
N ALA A 655 -7.55 -31.96 -6.28
CA ALA A 655 -7.71 -31.25 -7.54
C ALA A 655 -6.40 -30.55 -7.92
N GLY A 656 -5.92 -30.79 -9.15
CA GLY A 656 -4.61 -30.35 -9.59
C GLY A 656 -3.47 -31.28 -9.18
N ASP A 657 -3.76 -32.49 -8.72
CA ASP A 657 -2.76 -33.55 -8.63
C ASP A 657 -2.35 -34.05 -10.03
N HIS A 658 -1.08 -34.42 -10.19
CA HIS A 658 -0.47 -34.82 -11.45
C HIS A 658 0.24 -36.18 -11.30
N ASP A 659 -0.25 -37.19 -12.01
CA ASP A 659 0.44 -38.47 -12.09
C ASP A 659 1.19 -38.61 -13.42
N SER A 660 2.48 -38.93 -13.36
CA SER A 660 3.35 -39.03 -14.55
C SER A 660 3.85 -40.47 -14.79
N TYR A 661 3.69 -40.95 -16.02
CA TYR A 661 4.11 -42.30 -16.44
C TYR A 661 5.04 -42.26 -17.65
N LEU A 662 6.12 -43.04 -17.62
CA LEU A 662 7.12 -43.13 -18.69
C LEU A 662 6.91 -44.41 -19.53
N PHE A 663 6.87 -44.28 -20.85
CA PHE A 663 6.91 -45.42 -21.78
C PHE A 663 7.83 -45.14 -22.98
N GLN A 664 8.29 -46.19 -23.65
CA GLN A 664 9.20 -46.10 -24.80
C GLN A 664 8.43 -46.23 -26.11
N ALA A 665 8.32 -45.17 -26.90
CA ALA A 665 7.61 -45.20 -28.19
C ALA A 665 8.54 -45.35 -29.39
N THR A 666 7.99 -45.87 -30.48
CA THR A 666 8.65 -46.00 -31.78
C THR A 666 7.97 -45.07 -32.79
N ALA A 667 8.75 -44.25 -33.49
CA ALA A 667 8.28 -43.31 -34.50
C ALA A 667 7.42 -44.02 -35.56
N GLY A 668 6.24 -43.46 -35.85
CA GLY A 668 5.25 -43.97 -36.78
C GLY A 668 4.28 -45.00 -36.20
N GLU A 669 4.51 -45.53 -35.00
CA GLU A 669 3.56 -46.42 -34.32
C GLU A 669 2.44 -45.64 -33.64
N THR A 670 1.23 -46.18 -33.71
CA THR A 670 0.06 -45.62 -33.05
C THR A 670 -0.21 -46.38 -31.75
N TYR A 671 -0.43 -45.63 -30.67
CA TYR A 671 -0.68 -46.13 -29.33
C TYR A 671 -2.09 -45.76 -28.88
N ILE A 672 -2.74 -46.69 -28.17
CA ILE A 672 -4.03 -46.48 -27.51
C ILE A 672 -3.78 -46.39 -26.01
N ILE A 673 -4.09 -45.22 -25.45
CA ILE A 673 -4.00 -44.93 -24.02
C ILE A 673 -5.40 -45.11 -23.46
N THR A 674 -5.58 -46.03 -22.52
CA THR A 674 -6.87 -46.27 -21.87
C THR A 674 -6.75 -46.00 -20.38
N VAL A 675 -7.65 -45.16 -19.86
CA VAL A 675 -7.79 -44.89 -18.42
C VAL A 675 -9.14 -45.40 -17.94
N TYR A 676 -9.13 -46.31 -16.98
CA TYR A 676 -10.30 -46.82 -16.29
C TYR A 676 -10.53 -45.98 -15.04
N LEU A 677 -11.65 -45.26 -14.96
CA LEU A 677 -11.95 -44.36 -13.84
C LEU A 677 -12.85 -45.08 -12.83
N TYR A 678 -12.37 -45.28 -11.60
CA TYR A 678 -13.11 -46.01 -10.57
C TYR A 678 -13.89 -45.11 -9.61
N SER A 679 -13.21 -44.14 -8.99
CA SER A 679 -13.85 -43.09 -8.19
C SER A 679 -13.63 -41.69 -8.77
N LEU A 680 -12.65 -41.53 -9.66
CA LEU A 680 -12.35 -40.26 -10.33
C LEU A 680 -13.48 -39.83 -11.27
N ALA A 681 -13.84 -38.53 -11.24
CA ALA A 681 -14.97 -37.96 -11.99
C ALA A 681 -14.63 -37.73 -13.48
N SER A 682 -13.45 -37.20 -13.75
CA SER A 682 -12.90 -37.01 -15.10
C SER A 682 -11.38 -36.99 -15.02
N VAL A 683 -10.72 -37.24 -16.15
CA VAL A 683 -9.27 -37.17 -16.27
C VAL A 683 -8.90 -36.42 -17.54
N LYS A 684 -7.86 -35.61 -17.47
CA LYS A 684 -7.16 -35.03 -18.60
C LYS A 684 -5.81 -35.72 -18.70
N TYR A 685 -5.45 -36.17 -19.89
CA TYR A 685 -4.15 -36.76 -20.15
C TYR A 685 -3.39 -35.95 -21.20
N GLU A 686 -2.09 -35.82 -21.01
CA GLU A 686 -1.17 -35.18 -21.94
C GLU A 686 0.00 -36.12 -22.23
N VAL A 687 0.41 -36.25 -23.49
CA VAL A 687 1.52 -37.12 -23.89
C VAL A 687 2.66 -36.23 -24.38
N GLY A 688 3.88 -36.42 -23.89
CA GLY A 688 5.01 -35.49 -24.10
C GLY A 688 6.37 -36.17 -24.23
N LYS A 689 7.42 -35.35 -24.46
CA LYS A 689 8.84 -35.77 -24.38
C LYS A 689 9.55 -35.27 -23.13
N SER A 690 8.96 -34.32 -22.40
CA SER A 690 9.51 -33.84 -21.14
C SER A 690 8.89 -34.58 -19.97
N ALA A 691 9.69 -34.80 -18.93
CA ALA A 691 9.22 -35.16 -17.59
C ALA A 691 8.81 -33.92 -16.78
N ASP A 692 9.10 -32.70 -17.28
CA ASP A 692 8.91 -31.44 -16.56
C ASP A 692 7.43 -31.04 -16.54
N CYS A 693 6.82 -30.94 -15.36
CA CYS A 693 5.51 -30.31 -15.19
C CYS A 693 5.35 -29.73 -13.77
N PRO A 694 5.64 -28.44 -13.54
CA PRO A 694 5.20 -27.69 -12.36
C PRO A 694 3.75 -27.16 -12.52
N PRO A 695 3.06 -26.79 -11.42
CA PRO A 695 1.63 -26.44 -11.40
C PRO A 695 1.20 -25.30 -12.34
N ASP A 696 2.08 -24.33 -12.63
CA ASP A 696 1.68 -23.07 -13.29
C ASP A 696 2.32 -22.79 -14.66
N ILE A 697 3.14 -23.68 -15.22
CA ILE A 697 3.88 -23.38 -16.47
C ILE A 697 3.80 -24.56 -17.44
N CYS A 698 2.78 -24.56 -18.32
CA CYS A 698 2.89 -25.19 -19.64
C CYS A 698 1.95 -24.55 -20.68
N ALA A 699 2.37 -23.37 -21.14
CA ALA A 699 2.18 -22.97 -22.53
C ALA A 699 3.33 -23.56 -23.39
N LEU A 700 3.01 -24.61 -24.14
CA LEU A 700 3.55 -25.04 -25.45
C LEU A 700 5.07 -25.18 -25.66
N SER A 701 5.49 -26.42 -25.94
CA SER A 701 6.06 -26.74 -27.26
C SER A 701 5.76 -28.19 -27.65
N GLU A 702 4.96 -28.35 -28.72
CA GLU A 702 4.73 -29.59 -29.49
C GLU A 702 4.00 -30.74 -28.76
N ARG A 703 2.65 -30.73 -28.79
CA ARG A 703 1.77 -31.92 -29.00
C ARG A 703 0.26 -31.65 -28.93
N GLU A 704 -0.51 -32.53 -29.58
CA GLU A 704 -1.97 -32.53 -29.70
C GLU A 704 -2.69 -32.66 -28.35
N ARG A 705 -3.51 -31.64 -28.00
CA ARG A 705 -4.49 -31.72 -26.91
C ARG A 705 -5.71 -32.51 -27.39
N GLN A 706 -6.05 -33.62 -26.74
CA GLN A 706 -7.30 -34.32 -27.00
C GLN A 706 -8.15 -34.43 -25.73
N TRP A 707 -9.25 -33.67 -25.69
CA TRP A 707 -10.32 -33.88 -24.71
C TRP A 707 -11.13 -35.11 -25.11
N SER A 708 -11.03 -36.19 -24.33
CA SER A 708 -11.94 -37.33 -24.47
C SER A 708 -13.14 -37.14 -23.56
N GLY A 709 -14.32 -36.93 -24.17
CA GLY A 709 -15.61 -37.00 -23.47
C GLY A 709 -16.02 -38.43 -23.12
N PHE A 710 -16.98 -38.54 -22.21
CA PHE A 710 -17.50 -39.78 -21.62
C PHE A 710 -18.05 -40.81 -22.63
N ASP A 711 -17.78 -42.09 -22.35
CA ASP A 711 -18.70 -43.21 -22.62
C ASP A 711 -19.42 -43.58 -21.30
N GLU A 712 -20.62 -44.16 -21.36
CA GLU A 712 -21.44 -44.64 -20.22
C GLU A 712 -20.69 -45.66 -19.32
N SER A 713 -19.48 -46.08 -19.71
CA SER A 713 -18.65 -47.11 -19.07
C SER A 713 -17.55 -46.60 -18.11
N ARG A 714 -17.39 -45.27 -17.90
CA ARG A 714 -16.28 -44.66 -17.11
C ARG A 714 -14.87 -45.00 -17.63
N ILE A 715 -14.74 -45.22 -18.93
CA ILE A 715 -13.48 -45.48 -19.62
C ILE A 715 -13.15 -44.28 -20.50
N SER A 716 -11.92 -43.80 -20.39
CA SER A 716 -11.36 -42.76 -21.27
C SER A 716 -10.33 -43.37 -22.21
N ARG A 717 -10.34 -42.98 -23.49
CA ARG A 717 -9.43 -43.52 -24.51
C ARG A 717 -8.84 -42.41 -25.39
N ALA A 718 -7.53 -42.43 -25.52
CA ALA A 718 -6.76 -41.63 -26.47
C ALA A 718 -6.15 -42.51 -27.55
N VAL A 719 -5.98 -41.94 -28.74
CA VAL A 719 -5.12 -42.50 -29.78
C VAL A 719 -4.02 -41.50 -30.07
N TRP A 720 -2.77 -41.90 -29.93
CA TRP A 720 -1.60 -41.05 -30.11
C TRP A 720 -0.58 -41.74 -31.01
N THR A 721 -0.07 -41.05 -32.03
CA THR A 721 0.97 -41.59 -32.92
C THR A 721 2.31 -40.94 -32.59
N ALA A 722 3.34 -41.76 -32.38
CA ALA A 722 4.65 -41.23 -32.06
C ALA A 722 5.33 -40.65 -33.31
N GLU A 723 5.80 -39.41 -33.24
CA GLU A 723 6.56 -38.80 -34.34
C GLU A 723 8.05 -39.17 -34.31
N GLU A 724 8.56 -39.52 -33.14
CA GLU A 724 9.97 -39.83 -32.89
C GLU A 724 10.14 -41.06 -31.98
N ASN A 725 11.31 -41.68 -32.02
CA ASN A 725 11.66 -42.78 -31.11
C ASN A 725 12.05 -42.23 -29.73
N GLY A 726 11.84 -43.05 -28.69
CA GLY A 726 12.42 -42.87 -27.36
C GLY A 726 11.40 -42.70 -26.24
N ASP A 727 11.87 -42.12 -25.14
CA ASP A 727 11.11 -41.86 -23.91
C ASP A 727 9.98 -40.87 -24.16
N HIS A 728 8.77 -41.26 -23.74
CA HIS A 728 7.59 -40.43 -23.73
C HIS A 728 6.86 -40.53 -22.40
N TYR A 729 6.28 -39.40 -22.00
CA TYR A 729 5.59 -39.25 -20.72
C TYR A 729 4.09 -39.11 -20.95
N ILE A 730 3.29 -39.69 -20.07
CA ILE A 730 1.84 -39.48 -19.96
C ILE A 730 1.61 -38.78 -18.63
N HIS A 731 1.04 -37.59 -18.66
CA HIS A 731 0.64 -36.84 -17.47
C HIS A 731 -0.87 -36.92 -17.32
N LEU A 732 -1.35 -37.36 -16.16
CA LEU A 732 -2.77 -37.42 -15.80
C LEU A 732 -3.09 -36.34 -14.78
N THR A 733 -4.18 -35.61 -15.01
CA THR A 733 -4.70 -34.58 -14.11
C THR A 733 -6.22 -34.68 -13.98
N GLY A 734 -6.77 -34.18 -12.88
CA GLY A 734 -8.20 -34.26 -12.60
C GLY A 734 -8.70 -33.12 -11.72
N PRO A 735 -10.00 -32.79 -11.80
CA PRO A 735 -10.61 -31.68 -11.04
C PRO A 735 -10.88 -32.03 -9.57
N GLY A 736 -10.42 -33.18 -9.09
CA GLY A 736 -10.68 -33.65 -7.74
C GLY A 736 -10.06 -35.02 -7.49
N SER A 737 -10.30 -35.58 -6.31
CA SER A 737 -9.69 -36.82 -5.88
C SER A 737 -10.39 -38.07 -6.44
N GLY A 738 -9.65 -39.11 -6.79
CA GLY A 738 -10.19 -40.43 -7.11
C GLY A 738 -9.16 -41.38 -7.71
N THR A 739 -9.53 -42.66 -7.78
CA THR A 739 -8.67 -43.74 -8.27
C THR A 739 -8.94 -44.07 -9.73
N TYR A 740 -7.89 -44.53 -10.41
CA TYR A 740 -7.93 -44.96 -11.80
C TYR A 740 -6.95 -46.12 -12.07
N GLU A 741 -7.07 -46.75 -13.24
CA GLU A 741 -6.03 -47.62 -13.81
C GLU A 741 -5.69 -47.18 -15.24
N LEU A 742 -4.40 -47.03 -15.53
CA LEU A 742 -3.86 -46.63 -16.83
C LEU A 742 -3.26 -47.83 -17.57
N VAL A 743 -3.51 -47.95 -18.86
CA VAL A 743 -2.80 -48.90 -19.74
C VAL A 743 -2.53 -48.29 -21.11
N VAL A 744 -1.34 -48.57 -21.66
CA VAL A 744 -0.96 -48.20 -23.02
C VAL A 744 -0.81 -49.45 -23.87
N THR A 745 -1.43 -49.48 -25.04
CA THR A 745 -1.35 -50.61 -26.00
C THR A 745 -0.99 -50.10 -27.39
N VAL A 746 -0.38 -50.94 -28.22
CA VAL A 746 -0.10 -50.60 -29.63
C VAL A 746 -1.36 -50.87 -30.46
N ALA A 747 -1.76 -49.92 -31.30
CA ALA A 747 -2.86 -50.10 -32.23
C ALA A 747 -2.45 -51.09 -33.33
N VAL A 748 -3.16 -52.21 -33.43
CA VAL A 748 -2.91 -53.19 -34.50
C VAL A 748 -3.45 -52.58 -35.80
N THR A 749 -2.57 -52.27 -36.75
CA THR A 749 -2.98 -51.99 -38.13
C THR A 749 -3.45 -53.30 -38.76
N GLU A 750 -4.76 -53.48 -38.93
CA GLU A 750 -5.26 -54.51 -39.84
C GLU A 750 -4.79 -54.14 -41.25
N SER A 751 -3.82 -54.88 -41.78
CA SER A 751 -3.52 -54.84 -43.20
C SER A 751 -4.77 -55.31 -43.95
N THR A 752 -5.47 -54.40 -44.61
CA THR A 752 -6.39 -54.78 -45.68
C THR A 752 -5.55 -55.36 -46.81
N SER A 753 -5.38 -56.69 -46.81
CA SER A 753 -4.96 -57.41 -48.01
C SER A 753 -6.15 -57.43 -48.96
N ASP A 754 -6.01 -56.76 -50.10
CA ASP A 754 -6.86 -56.98 -51.28
C ASP A 754 -6.88 -58.47 -51.64
N ASP A 755 -8.08 -59.03 -51.74
CA ASP A 755 -8.44 -60.12 -52.66
C ASP A 755 -9.89 -59.91 -53.14
#